data_AF-A0A081PW03-F1
#
_entry.id   AF-A0A081PW03-F1
#
_cell.length_a   1.000
_cell.length_b   1.000
_cell.length_c   1.000
_cell.angle_alpha   90.00
_cell.angle_beta   90.00
_cell.angle_gamma   90.00
#
_symmetry.space_group_name_H-M   'P 1'
#
loop_
_entity.id
_entity.type
_entity.pdbx_description
1 polymer ?
#
loop_
_entity_poly.entity_id
_entity_poly.type
_entity_poly.pdbx_seq_one_letter_code
_entity_poly.pdbx_strand_id
1 'polypeptide(L)'
;MKKLKTLTTSTAIALASVGVPAFAQEATTTTAVDTTAVNEPALVSKPVADTKPEVKKSSDVKPALDAQASTVKQVEAESETAKAEATSANQAVTTTETALTSAKEDLKSAEAVKANATEENITATKAKQDANVKAQEANQTATEASTEAIKAQTETVASETANVASATSKKVEADKAVTAKEANVKSAEDALNGSGLGEAKASLAQAEKDIEQANVNISSATTAVETAKTADSNRAEAIKQATNNVNVKNDALKLAKEMMDADKTKVESIQEKADATASKEKEAQTALDAEKAKLSKEKITTSNVVYNLTAEEKVKYGFNKDQVTFKDAYEYWKKNWTDDASELLQKLAIEVTKKFNVKIDESDSKRTVDINNLTNDQIIEISNFYANLTTELAKLVGQENHPHLDQDAIDYSKQIAKEYEKRGTNPLTDGHLPYSLKKPIEKRNDLYEHGENLAPVIGSKDATNMFDLKHSIITAFRMYSFFDAKSKWGHLANNLNAKNSVAMTIANINGDYWFVNTFASETKQPINLNQDLAQLDAKLAEAQKQNSQAQTALTNAKAELAAASRKYASAFEAKTNAEKELASKTASPLQTEVAEKNLQLANLALTNAQERKANAEKAVENFSRSQAEKQTALETAKDELATAKTAQKDAKTALTTAQAKLQAEENKLTALQDEQAKLHAEKDKLVSDAKAIATELSAYLNADKNLADAQAKVADLETKLTQAKSAAKLAQDKLDAITAKLKAEQAKLAEIQEEFDKLVKAESKDDYNLSGWYLKYLAGKQADKKTDTEIKKVEDSKVSQAGNWIESADRWWYKHADGSYTTNGWEQIKGTWYYFDHAGWMQTGWVKTGGTWYYLNNSGSLATGWIKDNGTWYYLNKSGSLATGWVKDNGSWYYLDKSGAMKTGWFTVSGKWYYAYSSGALAVNTTTPDGYTVNTNGEWVG
;
A
#
# COMPACT_ATOMS: atom_id res chain seq x y z
N MET A 1 27.10 18.60 -60.86
CA MET A 1 28.25 18.95 -59.99
C MET A 1 28.16 18.03 -58.77
N LYS A 2 29.06 17.10 -58.47
CA LYS A 2 30.51 17.22 -58.26
C LYS A 2 31.28 16.10 -59.00
N LYS A 3 32.46 16.49 -59.48
CA LYS A 3 33.46 15.72 -60.23
C LYS A 3 34.49 15.06 -59.28
N LEU A 4 35.33 14.22 -59.91
CA LEU A 4 36.67 13.74 -59.53
C LEU A 4 36.66 12.47 -58.66
N LYS A 5 37.47 11.43 -58.94
CA LYS A 5 38.87 11.47 -59.40
C LYS A 5 39.28 10.14 -60.06
N THR A 6 40.03 10.25 -61.14
CA THR A 6 40.91 9.24 -61.74
C THR A 6 41.98 8.78 -60.74
N LEU A 7 42.40 7.51 -60.80
CA LEU A 7 43.76 7.09 -60.45
C LEU A 7 44.10 5.72 -61.07
N THR A 8 44.96 5.76 -62.07
CA THR A 8 45.85 4.69 -62.51
C THR A 8 46.91 4.42 -61.45
N THR A 9 47.20 3.14 -61.17
CA THR A 9 48.57 2.72 -60.84
C THR A 9 48.77 1.24 -61.16
N SER A 10 49.69 0.98 -62.07
CA SER A 10 50.42 -0.28 -62.19
C SER A 10 51.27 -0.49 -60.93
N THR A 11 51.45 -1.74 -60.50
CA THR A 11 52.72 -2.21 -59.91
C THR A 11 52.83 -3.70 -60.18
N ALA A 12 53.86 -4.04 -60.95
CA ALA A 12 54.39 -5.37 -61.17
C ALA A 12 55.25 -5.82 -59.97
N ILE A 13 55.94 -6.95 -60.15
CA ILE A 13 56.99 -7.55 -59.28
C ILE A 13 56.42 -8.56 -58.29
N ALA A 14 56.94 -9.78 -58.17
CA ALA A 14 57.86 -10.60 -58.96
C ALA A 14 57.93 -11.96 -58.27
N LEU A 15 58.45 -12.95 -58.99
CA LEU A 15 59.43 -13.97 -58.57
C LEU A 15 59.08 -15.26 -59.34
N ALA A 16 59.81 -15.51 -60.42
CA ALA A 16 61.10 -16.20 -60.41
C ALA A 16 60.85 -17.71 -60.40
N SER A 17 60.92 -18.34 -61.57
CA SER A 17 62.17 -18.87 -62.14
C SER A 17 62.70 -20.05 -61.35
N VAL A 18 62.66 -21.23 -61.96
CA VAL A 18 63.87 -22.04 -62.04
C VAL A 18 63.85 -22.70 -63.42
N GLY A 19 64.85 -22.36 -64.21
CA GLY A 19 65.22 -23.15 -65.38
C GLY A 19 66.33 -24.13 -65.02
N VAL A 20 66.83 -24.69 -66.11
CA VAL A 20 68.16 -25.27 -66.31
C VAL A 20 68.35 -26.73 -65.80
N PRO A 21 69.37 -27.45 -66.31
CA PRO A 21 69.19 -28.51 -67.32
C PRO A 21 69.85 -29.82 -66.83
N ALA A 22 70.26 -30.68 -67.79
CA ALA A 22 71.42 -31.59 -67.73
C ALA A 22 71.16 -33.11 -67.55
N PHE A 23 71.65 -33.83 -68.57
CA PHE A 23 72.45 -35.07 -68.54
C PHE A 23 71.82 -36.38 -68.02
N ALA A 24 71.71 -37.38 -68.89
CA ALA A 24 72.73 -38.42 -69.20
C ALA A 24 72.12 -39.37 -70.28
N GLN A 25 72.82 -39.76 -71.35
CA GLN A 25 73.78 -40.90 -71.41
C GLN A 25 73.13 -42.18 -70.85
N GLU A 26 72.95 -43.30 -71.55
CA GLU A 26 73.79 -44.05 -72.49
C GLU A 26 72.86 -45.01 -73.25
N ALA A 27 73.00 -45.13 -74.57
CA ALA A 27 73.86 -46.08 -75.28
C ALA A 27 73.14 -47.43 -75.53
N THR A 28 72.92 -47.74 -76.80
CA THR A 28 73.65 -48.78 -77.58
C THR A 28 72.98 -50.12 -77.42
N THR A 29 72.65 -50.84 -78.49
CA THR A 29 73.54 -51.60 -79.38
C THR A 29 72.56 -52.28 -80.37
N THR A 30 72.83 -52.66 -81.62
CA THR A 30 74.02 -52.98 -82.43
C THR A 30 73.42 -53.36 -83.80
N THR A 31 73.94 -52.88 -84.94
CA THR A 31 74.91 -53.57 -85.82
C THR A 31 74.50 -55.02 -86.17
N ALA A 32 74.79 -55.61 -87.33
CA ALA A 32 75.91 -55.46 -88.24
C ALA A 32 75.55 -56.31 -89.50
N VAL A 33 75.89 -55.87 -90.72
CA VAL A 33 77.15 -56.21 -91.45
C VAL A 33 76.99 -57.56 -92.18
N ASP A 34 76.82 -57.57 -93.51
CA ASP A 34 77.85 -57.32 -94.56
C ASP A 34 78.61 -58.61 -94.90
N THR A 35 79.37 -58.49 -95.98
CA THR A 35 80.52 -59.29 -96.39
C THR A 35 80.15 -60.46 -97.30
N THR A 36 80.84 -60.63 -98.42
CA THR A 36 82.24 -61.02 -98.33
C THR A 36 83.03 -60.63 -99.57
N ALA A 37 84.15 -59.96 -99.33
CA ALA A 37 85.36 -60.24 -100.07
C ALA A 37 86.42 -60.72 -99.06
N VAL A 38 87.41 -61.40 -99.64
CA VAL A 38 88.79 -61.57 -99.18
C VAL A 38 89.13 -62.97 -98.65
N ASN A 39 89.84 -63.70 -99.53
CA ASN A 39 91.08 -64.47 -99.37
C ASN A 39 91.22 -65.39 -98.13
N GLU A 40 91.91 -66.52 -98.20
CA GLU A 40 93.31 -66.67 -98.60
C GLU A 40 93.67 -68.20 -98.55
N PRO A 41 94.94 -68.65 -98.57
CA PRO A 41 95.63 -69.21 -99.72
C PRO A 41 95.99 -70.72 -99.61
N ALA A 42 96.54 -71.21 -100.72
CA ALA A 42 97.69 -72.11 -100.87
C ALA A 42 97.67 -73.54 -100.27
N LEU A 43 98.05 -74.50 -101.15
CA LEU A 43 99.13 -75.50 -101.03
C LEU A 43 99.10 -76.29 -102.37
N VAL A 44 100.00 -76.16 -103.37
CA VAL A 44 101.46 -76.46 -103.42
C VAL A 44 101.71 -77.86 -102.81
N SER A 45 102.07 -78.94 -103.50
CA SER A 45 103.08 -79.14 -104.56
C SER A 45 103.20 -80.64 -104.93
N LYS A 46 103.42 -80.99 -106.21
CA LYS A 46 104.68 -81.57 -106.80
C LYS A 46 104.71 -83.14 -106.85
N PRO A 47 105.71 -83.83 -107.47
CA PRO A 47 105.63 -84.32 -108.86
C PRO A 47 106.17 -85.79 -109.04
N VAL A 48 106.35 -86.20 -110.31
CA VAL A 48 107.30 -87.23 -110.85
C VAL A 48 107.02 -88.74 -110.71
N ALA A 49 106.97 -89.39 -111.90
CA ALA A 49 107.40 -90.75 -112.35
C ALA A 49 106.98 -92.08 -111.68
N ASP A 50 106.58 -93.02 -112.57
CA ASP A 50 106.82 -94.49 -112.66
C ASP A 50 106.56 -95.52 -111.51
N THR A 51 105.77 -96.58 -111.87
CA THR A 51 105.78 -98.05 -111.50
C THR A 51 104.83 -98.74 -110.43
N LYS A 52 103.99 -99.71 -110.93
CA LYS A 52 103.37 -101.02 -110.43
C LYS A 52 102.27 -101.16 -109.27
N PRO A 53 101.44 -102.27 -109.18
CA PRO A 53 100.02 -102.33 -108.63
C PRO A 53 99.65 -103.16 -107.32
N GLU A 54 98.41 -103.00 -106.73
CA GLU A 54 97.55 -103.96 -105.89
C GLU A 54 96.06 -103.48 -105.45
N VAL A 55 95.16 -104.30 -104.79
CA VAL A 55 93.59 -104.38 -104.76
C VAL A 55 92.76 -103.89 -103.45
N LYS A 56 91.38 -103.67 -103.44
CA LYS A 56 90.44 -102.89 -102.46
C LYS A 56 89.17 -103.53 -101.71
N LYS A 57 88.46 -102.82 -100.72
CA LYS A 57 87.44 -103.28 -99.65
C LYS A 57 86.19 -102.32 -99.29
N SER A 58 85.22 -102.67 -98.40
CA SER A 58 83.91 -101.95 -98.15
C SER A 58 83.92 -100.66 -97.32
N SER A 59 84.88 -100.50 -96.41
CA SER A 59 85.15 -99.23 -95.71
C SER A 59 85.43 -98.08 -96.67
N ASP A 60 85.78 -98.41 -97.91
CA ASP A 60 86.09 -97.46 -98.98
C ASP A 60 84.84 -96.72 -99.51
N VAL A 61 83.60 -97.14 -99.16
CA VAL A 61 82.35 -96.59 -99.74
C VAL A 61 81.46 -95.80 -98.75
N LYS A 62 81.50 -96.06 -97.43
CA LYS A 62 80.70 -95.33 -96.40
C LYS A 62 80.85 -93.80 -96.45
N PRO A 63 82.06 -93.22 -96.64
CA PRO A 63 82.22 -91.76 -96.72
C PRO A 63 81.49 -91.16 -97.93
N ALA A 64 81.40 -91.89 -99.05
CA ALA A 64 80.69 -91.44 -100.24
C ALA A 64 79.18 -91.38 -100.02
N LEU A 65 78.61 -92.33 -99.25
CA LEU A 65 77.19 -92.35 -98.91
C LEU A 65 76.78 -91.16 -98.02
N ASP A 66 77.54 -90.91 -96.93
CA ASP A 66 77.24 -89.79 -96.03
C ASP A 66 77.42 -88.44 -96.74
N ALA A 67 78.44 -88.32 -97.61
CA ALA A 67 78.63 -87.15 -98.45
C ALA A 67 77.45 -86.91 -99.38
N GLN A 68 76.94 -87.97 -100.03
CA GLN A 68 75.79 -87.87 -100.93
C GLN A 68 74.49 -87.52 -100.17
N ALA A 69 74.29 -88.02 -98.94
CA ALA A 69 73.14 -87.67 -98.11
C ALA A 69 73.16 -86.20 -97.68
N SER A 70 74.36 -85.67 -97.39
CA SER A 70 74.57 -84.25 -97.12
C SER A 70 74.27 -83.40 -98.35
N THR A 71 74.71 -83.84 -99.54
CA THR A 71 74.39 -83.18 -100.81
C THR A 71 72.88 -83.11 -101.05
N VAL A 72 72.13 -84.19 -100.79
CA VAL A 72 70.67 -84.17 -100.91
C VAL A 72 70.04 -83.14 -99.98
N LYS A 73 70.40 -83.12 -98.68
CA LYS A 73 69.87 -82.11 -97.73
C LYS A 73 70.18 -80.68 -98.14
N GLN A 74 71.37 -80.45 -98.69
CA GLN A 74 71.74 -79.14 -99.21
C GLN A 74 70.83 -78.74 -100.38
N VAL A 75 70.61 -79.65 -101.34
CA VAL A 75 69.74 -79.38 -102.50
C VAL A 75 68.26 -79.28 -102.08
N GLU A 76 67.81 -79.95 -101.01
CA GLU A 76 66.47 -79.76 -100.43
C GLU A 76 66.29 -78.34 -99.89
N ALA A 77 67.28 -77.82 -99.16
CA ALA A 77 67.27 -76.44 -98.67
C ALA A 77 67.32 -75.42 -99.83
N GLU A 78 68.10 -75.69 -100.89
CA GLU A 78 68.09 -74.92 -102.13
C GLU A 78 66.69 -74.92 -102.78
N SER A 79 65.99 -76.06 -102.76
CA SER A 79 64.66 -76.22 -103.35
C SER A 79 63.58 -75.44 -102.58
N GLU A 80 63.58 -75.51 -101.24
CA GLU A 80 62.64 -74.73 -100.43
C GLU A 80 62.90 -73.21 -100.54
N THR A 81 64.17 -72.81 -100.67
CA THR A 81 64.53 -71.41 -100.94
C THR A 81 63.99 -70.95 -102.30
N ALA A 82 64.20 -71.75 -103.36
CA ALA A 82 63.68 -71.43 -104.69
C ALA A 82 62.13 -71.38 -104.74
N LYS A 83 61.46 -72.17 -103.89
CA LYS A 83 59.99 -72.18 -103.78
C LYS A 83 59.46 -70.93 -103.09
N ALA A 84 60.15 -70.45 -102.05
CA ALA A 84 59.84 -69.17 -101.43
C ALA A 84 60.06 -68.01 -102.43
N GLU A 85 61.18 -68.02 -103.17
CA GLU A 85 61.46 -67.04 -104.22
C GLU A 85 60.37 -67.01 -105.31
N ALA A 86 59.94 -68.17 -105.82
CA ALA A 86 58.87 -68.27 -106.81
C ALA A 86 57.52 -67.76 -106.26
N THR A 87 57.22 -68.05 -105.00
CA THR A 87 56.00 -67.60 -104.32
C THR A 87 55.98 -66.07 -104.17
N SER A 88 57.06 -65.48 -103.67
CA SER A 88 57.20 -64.03 -103.51
C SER A 88 57.16 -63.30 -104.86
N ALA A 89 57.79 -63.87 -105.90
CA ALA A 89 57.76 -63.30 -107.24
C ALA A 89 56.33 -63.34 -107.85
N ASN A 90 55.56 -64.40 -107.63
CA ASN A 90 54.15 -64.46 -108.03
C ASN A 90 53.27 -63.46 -107.25
N GLN A 91 53.53 -63.25 -105.95
CA GLN A 91 52.81 -62.24 -105.18
C GLN A 91 53.05 -60.82 -105.72
N ALA A 92 54.28 -60.51 -106.12
CA ALA A 92 54.62 -59.23 -106.74
C ALA A 92 53.84 -58.98 -108.04
N VAL A 93 53.55 -60.03 -108.82
CA VAL A 93 52.67 -59.96 -110.00
C VAL A 93 51.26 -59.53 -109.58
N THR A 94 50.63 -60.24 -108.64
CA THR A 94 49.26 -59.95 -108.19
C THR A 94 49.10 -58.53 -107.62
N THR A 95 50.06 -58.07 -106.82
CA THR A 95 50.05 -56.70 -106.28
C THR A 95 50.12 -55.66 -107.40
N THR A 96 50.97 -55.89 -108.40
CA THR A 96 51.12 -54.97 -109.54
C THR A 96 49.88 -54.96 -110.43
N GLU A 97 49.21 -56.12 -110.62
CA GLU A 97 47.94 -56.20 -111.37
C GLU A 97 46.79 -55.43 -110.68
N THR A 98 46.74 -55.48 -109.35
CA THR A 98 45.73 -54.72 -108.57
C THR A 98 45.97 -53.22 -108.70
N ALA A 99 47.21 -52.76 -108.52
CA ALA A 99 47.58 -51.35 -108.67
C ALA A 99 47.31 -50.84 -110.09
N LEU A 100 47.58 -51.66 -111.11
CA LEU A 100 47.30 -51.33 -112.51
C LEU A 100 45.80 -51.16 -112.77
N THR A 101 44.95 -52.00 -112.16
CA THR A 101 43.50 -51.89 -112.29
C THR A 101 42.98 -50.56 -111.76
N SER A 102 43.40 -50.15 -110.56
CA SER A 102 43.04 -48.83 -110.00
C SER A 102 43.58 -47.69 -110.85
N ALA A 103 44.82 -47.78 -111.33
CA ALA A 103 45.40 -46.75 -112.21
C ALA A 103 44.65 -46.64 -113.56
N LYS A 104 44.04 -47.73 -114.06
CA LYS A 104 43.21 -47.70 -115.27
C LYS A 104 41.85 -47.02 -115.03
N GLU A 105 41.26 -47.15 -113.85
CA GLU A 105 40.05 -46.39 -113.48
C GLU A 105 40.36 -44.88 -113.25
N ASP A 106 41.51 -44.57 -112.65
CA ASP A 106 42.02 -43.19 -112.54
C ASP A 106 42.22 -42.57 -113.95
N LEU A 107 42.82 -43.34 -114.88
CA LEU A 107 43.01 -42.94 -116.26
C LEU A 107 41.68 -42.65 -116.97
N LYS A 108 40.70 -43.55 -116.84
CA LYS A 108 39.36 -43.37 -117.41
C LYS A 108 38.66 -42.12 -116.87
N SER A 109 38.85 -41.82 -115.59
CA SER A 109 38.34 -40.61 -114.96
C SER A 109 39.05 -39.35 -115.49
N ALA A 110 40.37 -39.39 -115.65
CA ALA A 110 41.15 -38.31 -116.25
C ALA A 110 40.81 -38.07 -117.73
N GLU A 111 40.54 -39.14 -118.49
CA GLU A 111 40.06 -39.06 -119.88
C GLU A 111 38.69 -38.39 -119.98
N ALA A 112 37.75 -38.71 -119.07
CA ALA A 112 36.45 -38.07 -119.00
C ALA A 112 36.54 -36.57 -118.65
N VAL A 113 37.40 -36.21 -117.68
CA VAL A 113 37.66 -34.80 -117.34
C VAL A 113 38.30 -34.07 -118.53
N LYS A 114 39.24 -34.70 -119.23
CA LYS A 114 39.88 -34.11 -120.42
C LYS A 114 38.89 -33.91 -121.56
N ALA A 115 37.98 -34.85 -121.80
CA ALA A 115 36.92 -34.71 -122.80
C ALA A 115 35.99 -33.52 -122.49
N ASN A 116 35.75 -33.25 -121.20
CA ASN A 116 34.94 -32.12 -120.75
C ASN A 116 35.72 -30.81 -120.63
N ALA A 117 37.06 -30.83 -120.59
CA ALA A 117 37.93 -29.65 -120.52
C ALA A 117 38.06 -28.93 -121.88
N THR A 118 36.93 -28.59 -122.49
CA THR A 118 36.87 -27.77 -123.71
C THR A 118 37.04 -26.30 -123.37
N GLU A 119 37.50 -25.50 -124.34
CA GLU A 119 37.63 -24.04 -124.18
C GLU A 119 36.28 -23.39 -123.79
N GLU A 120 35.17 -23.92 -124.32
CA GLU A 120 33.81 -23.50 -123.99
C GLU A 120 33.46 -23.77 -122.52
N ASN A 121 33.72 -24.97 -122.02
CA ASN A 121 33.44 -25.32 -120.63
C ASN A 121 34.36 -24.58 -119.65
N ILE A 122 35.65 -24.39 -119.98
CA ILE A 122 36.58 -23.58 -119.18
C ILE A 122 36.09 -22.13 -119.10
N THR A 123 35.69 -21.55 -120.23
CA THR A 123 35.15 -20.18 -120.29
C THR A 123 33.84 -20.07 -119.51
N ALA A 124 32.94 -21.05 -119.65
CA ALA A 124 31.68 -21.09 -118.90
C ALA A 124 31.91 -21.21 -117.39
N THR A 125 32.86 -22.04 -116.95
CA THR A 125 33.20 -22.18 -115.52
C THR A 125 33.89 -20.94 -114.95
N LYS A 126 34.75 -20.26 -115.72
CA LYS A 126 35.28 -18.92 -115.35
C LYS A 126 34.17 -17.88 -115.25
N ALA A 127 33.21 -17.87 -116.17
CA ALA A 127 32.07 -16.97 -116.10
C ALA A 127 31.18 -17.24 -114.86
N LYS A 128 31.00 -18.51 -114.48
CA LYS A 128 30.34 -18.88 -113.21
C LYS A 128 31.14 -18.39 -111.99
N GLN A 129 32.47 -18.48 -112.03
CA GLN A 129 33.35 -17.96 -110.97
C GLN A 129 33.20 -16.45 -110.82
N ASP A 130 33.27 -15.69 -111.92
CA ASP A 130 33.09 -14.23 -111.92
C ASP A 130 31.70 -13.82 -111.44
N ALA A 131 30.66 -14.54 -111.85
CA ALA A 131 29.29 -14.30 -111.40
C ALA A 131 29.14 -14.58 -109.89
N ASN A 132 29.76 -15.64 -109.37
CA ASN A 132 29.77 -15.95 -107.95
C ASN A 132 30.52 -14.89 -107.13
N VAL A 133 31.69 -14.42 -107.60
CA VAL A 133 32.45 -13.34 -106.94
C VAL A 133 31.63 -12.06 -106.87
N LYS A 134 30.98 -11.64 -107.96
CA LYS A 134 30.08 -10.46 -107.95
C LYS A 134 28.90 -10.62 -106.98
N ALA A 135 28.32 -11.82 -106.89
CA ALA A 135 27.26 -12.09 -105.93
C ALA A 135 27.77 -12.04 -104.47
N GLN A 136 28.99 -12.50 -104.21
CA GLN A 136 29.64 -12.37 -102.89
C GLN A 136 29.89 -10.91 -102.52
N GLU A 137 30.37 -10.08 -103.44
CA GLU A 137 30.57 -8.65 -103.22
C GLU A 137 29.24 -7.92 -102.92
N ALA A 138 28.17 -8.25 -103.66
CA ALA A 138 26.84 -7.70 -103.43
C ALA A 138 26.26 -8.13 -102.06
N ASN A 139 26.38 -9.42 -101.71
CA ASN A 139 25.93 -9.94 -100.42
C ASN A 139 26.75 -9.35 -99.25
N GLN A 140 28.07 -9.18 -99.41
CA GLN A 140 28.92 -8.54 -98.41
C GLN A 140 28.49 -7.08 -98.17
N THR A 141 28.26 -6.32 -99.24
CA THR A 141 27.78 -4.93 -99.15
C THR A 141 26.42 -4.85 -98.44
N ALA A 142 25.48 -5.74 -98.77
CA ALA A 142 24.18 -5.81 -98.11
C ALA A 142 24.29 -6.21 -96.62
N THR A 143 25.22 -7.12 -96.29
CA THR A 143 25.47 -7.56 -94.91
C THR A 143 26.06 -6.43 -94.06
N GLU A 144 26.98 -5.64 -94.61
CA GLU A 144 27.57 -4.47 -93.94
C GLU A 144 26.50 -3.38 -93.71
N ALA A 145 25.67 -3.09 -94.71
CA ALA A 145 24.57 -2.14 -94.57
C ALA A 145 23.53 -2.60 -93.53
N SER A 146 23.18 -3.89 -93.52
CA SER A 146 22.29 -4.49 -92.51
C SER A 146 22.90 -4.39 -91.11
N THR A 147 24.20 -4.60 -90.96
CA THR A 147 24.91 -4.48 -89.67
C THR A 147 24.83 -3.06 -89.09
N GLU A 148 25.07 -2.04 -89.91
CA GLU A 148 24.95 -0.64 -89.45
C GLU A 148 23.49 -0.25 -89.16
N ALA A 149 22.52 -0.77 -89.92
CA ALA A 149 21.10 -0.56 -89.63
C ALA A 149 20.67 -1.19 -88.29
N ILE A 150 21.12 -2.42 -88.00
CA ILE A 150 20.88 -3.09 -86.71
C ILE A 150 21.51 -2.31 -85.56
N LYS A 151 22.72 -1.79 -85.74
CA LYS A 151 23.41 -0.98 -84.73
C LYS A 151 22.65 0.32 -84.41
N ALA A 152 22.25 1.07 -85.43
CA ALA A 152 21.46 2.29 -85.26
C ALA A 152 20.09 2.02 -84.62
N GLN A 153 19.43 0.92 -85.00
CA GLN A 153 18.17 0.51 -84.41
C GLN A 153 18.34 0.05 -82.95
N THR A 154 19.45 -0.61 -82.61
CA THR A 154 19.79 -1.00 -81.23
C THR A 154 19.97 0.23 -80.33
N GLU A 155 20.63 1.29 -80.81
CA GLU A 155 20.75 2.56 -80.10
C GLU A 155 19.38 3.24 -79.89
N THR A 156 18.49 3.15 -80.89
CA THR A 156 17.11 3.66 -80.81
C THR A 156 16.30 2.91 -79.74
N VAL A 157 16.38 1.57 -79.71
CA VAL A 157 15.76 0.74 -78.66
C VAL A 157 16.31 1.08 -77.27
N ALA A 158 17.61 1.32 -77.14
CA ALA A 158 18.22 1.74 -75.87
C ALA A 158 17.68 3.12 -75.40
N SER A 159 17.51 4.08 -76.32
CA SER A 159 16.90 5.38 -76.01
C SER A 159 15.44 5.25 -75.57
N GLU A 160 14.63 4.44 -76.25
CA GLU A 160 13.23 4.22 -75.85
C GLU A 160 13.11 3.43 -74.54
N THR A 161 14.06 2.53 -74.25
CA THR A 161 14.17 1.86 -72.94
C THR A 161 14.41 2.89 -71.81
N ALA A 162 15.29 3.87 -72.05
CA ALA A 162 15.51 4.96 -71.10
C ALA A 162 14.26 5.86 -70.94
N ASN A 163 13.51 6.10 -72.01
CA ASN A 163 12.24 6.84 -71.95
C ASN A 163 11.20 6.11 -71.09
N VAL A 164 11.07 4.79 -71.21
CA VAL A 164 10.21 3.97 -70.36
C VAL A 164 10.63 4.05 -68.89
N ALA A 165 11.93 3.96 -68.59
CA ALA A 165 12.46 4.09 -67.23
C ALA A 165 12.13 5.47 -66.62
N SER A 166 12.32 6.54 -67.40
CA SER A 166 11.97 7.92 -66.99
C SER A 166 10.48 8.09 -66.73
N ALA A 167 9.62 7.60 -67.62
CA ALA A 167 8.16 7.64 -67.45
C ALA A 167 7.70 6.81 -66.23
N THR A 168 8.35 5.67 -65.98
CA THR A 168 8.10 4.84 -64.79
C THR A 168 8.42 5.62 -63.51
N SER A 169 9.57 6.30 -63.46
CA SER A 169 9.96 7.11 -62.30
C SER A 169 8.96 8.25 -62.04
N LYS A 170 8.54 8.97 -63.09
CA LYS A 170 7.53 10.05 -62.98
C LYS A 170 6.19 9.55 -62.46
N LYS A 171 5.76 8.35 -62.88
CA LYS A 171 4.54 7.70 -62.38
C LYS A 171 4.66 7.38 -60.89
N VAL A 172 5.82 6.88 -60.44
CA VAL A 172 6.08 6.61 -59.01
C VAL A 172 6.06 7.89 -58.17
N GLU A 173 6.63 8.99 -58.68
CA GLU A 173 6.57 10.29 -58.00
C GLU A 173 5.14 10.84 -57.92
N ALA A 174 4.37 10.72 -59.00
CA ALA A 174 2.97 11.13 -59.02
C ALA A 174 2.10 10.29 -58.07
N ASP A 175 2.34 8.97 -57.97
CA ASP A 175 1.67 8.10 -56.98
C ASP A 175 1.97 8.56 -55.54
N LYS A 176 3.24 8.85 -55.23
CA LYS A 176 3.63 9.39 -53.91
C LYS A 176 2.96 10.73 -53.61
N ALA A 177 2.86 11.60 -54.61
CA ALA A 177 2.21 12.89 -54.47
C ALA A 177 0.72 12.73 -54.13
N VAL A 178 0.02 11.81 -54.79
CA VAL A 178 -1.38 11.47 -54.46
C VAL A 178 -1.50 10.95 -53.04
N THR A 179 -0.68 9.98 -52.62
CA THR A 179 -0.72 9.46 -51.24
C THR A 179 -0.49 10.55 -50.19
N ALA A 180 0.47 11.46 -50.44
CA ALA A 180 0.72 12.59 -49.54
C ALA A 180 -0.48 13.55 -49.48
N LYS A 181 -1.11 13.86 -50.61
CA LYS A 181 -2.30 14.73 -50.64
C LYS A 181 -3.54 14.06 -50.02
N GLU A 182 -3.70 12.74 -50.13
CA GLU A 182 -4.75 11.99 -49.41
C GLU A 182 -4.57 12.08 -47.89
N ALA A 183 -3.33 11.99 -47.41
CA ALA A 183 -3.01 12.19 -45.99
C ALA A 183 -3.29 13.63 -45.52
N ASN A 184 -3.02 14.63 -46.37
CA ASN A 184 -3.34 16.03 -46.06
C ASN A 184 -4.85 16.27 -45.96
N VAL A 185 -5.66 15.72 -46.87
CA VAL A 185 -7.12 15.78 -46.80
C VAL A 185 -7.59 15.14 -45.49
N LYS A 186 -7.11 13.94 -45.17
CA LYS A 186 -7.48 13.25 -43.93
C LYS A 186 -7.13 14.06 -42.68
N SER A 187 -5.95 14.67 -42.66
CA SER A 187 -5.51 15.53 -41.55
C SER A 187 -6.40 16.78 -41.40
N ALA A 188 -6.84 17.38 -42.52
CA ALA A 188 -7.76 18.51 -42.52
C ALA A 188 -9.18 18.13 -42.05
N GLU A 189 -9.68 16.93 -42.42
CA GLU A 189 -10.95 16.38 -41.92
C GLU A 189 -10.91 16.15 -40.40
N ASP A 190 -9.83 15.56 -39.89
CA ASP A 190 -9.67 15.29 -38.45
C ASP A 190 -9.58 16.60 -37.64
N ALA A 191 -8.89 17.62 -38.17
CA ALA A 191 -8.81 18.94 -37.56
C ALA A 191 -10.18 19.64 -37.47
N LEU A 192 -11.05 19.45 -38.46
CA LEU A 192 -12.41 20.00 -38.52
C LEU A 192 -13.34 19.36 -37.48
N ASN A 193 -13.24 18.04 -37.29
CA ASN A 193 -14.03 17.29 -36.31
C ASN A 193 -13.66 17.63 -34.85
N GLY A 194 -12.42 18.05 -34.60
CA GLY A 194 -11.95 18.51 -33.28
C GLY A 194 -12.13 20.01 -33.00
N SER A 195 -13.13 20.67 -33.61
CA SER A 195 -13.26 22.14 -33.53
C SER A 195 -13.78 22.70 -32.19
N GLY A 196 -14.14 21.88 -31.20
CA GLY A 196 -14.55 22.34 -29.86
C GLY A 196 -15.85 23.16 -29.79
N LEU A 197 -16.46 23.47 -30.94
CA LEU A 197 -17.62 24.35 -31.04
C LEU A 197 -18.87 23.77 -30.35
N GLY A 198 -19.05 22.45 -30.37
CA GLY A 198 -20.15 21.78 -29.67
C GLY A 198 -20.09 21.98 -28.15
N GLU A 199 -18.90 21.81 -27.56
CA GLU A 199 -18.65 21.99 -26.13
C GLU A 199 -18.77 23.46 -25.71
N ALA A 200 -18.29 24.39 -26.54
CA ALA A 200 -18.44 25.82 -26.31
C ALA A 200 -19.92 26.25 -26.31
N LYS A 201 -20.73 25.73 -27.24
CA LYS A 201 -22.19 25.97 -27.26
C LYS A 201 -22.91 25.37 -26.05
N ALA A 202 -22.51 24.17 -25.63
CA ALA A 202 -23.05 23.55 -24.42
C ALA A 202 -22.71 24.36 -23.15
N SER A 203 -21.48 24.88 -23.06
CA SER A 203 -21.04 25.74 -21.97
C SER A 203 -21.80 27.06 -21.92
N LEU A 204 -22.10 27.65 -23.09
CA LEU A 204 -22.94 28.86 -23.18
C LEU A 204 -24.37 28.58 -22.69
N ALA A 205 -24.99 27.49 -23.16
CA ALA A 205 -26.33 27.10 -22.72
C ALA A 205 -26.39 26.81 -21.20
N GLN A 206 -25.33 26.24 -20.63
CA GLN A 206 -25.23 26.03 -19.18
C GLN A 206 -25.07 27.35 -18.42
N ALA A 207 -24.25 28.28 -18.92
CA ALA A 207 -24.10 29.60 -18.31
C ALA A 207 -25.42 30.40 -18.31
N GLU A 208 -26.25 30.26 -19.35
CA GLU A 208 -27.59 30.85 -19.40
C GLU A 208 -28.53 30.27 -18.35
N LYS A 209 -28.51 28.95 -18.14
CA LYS A 209 -29.26 28.30 -17.05
C LYS A 209 -28.77 28.71 -15.68
N ASP A 210 -27.46 28.86 -15.49
CA ASP A 210 -26.87 29.31 -14.23
C ASP A 210 -27.33 30.74 -13.88
N ILE A 211 -27.49 31.61 -14.88
CA ILE A 211 -28.05 32.97 -14.72
C ILE A 211 -29.53 32.88 -14.30
N GLU A 212 -30.33 32.03 -14.96
CA GLU A 212 -31.74 31.84 -14.61
C GLU A 212 -31.89 31.38 -13.15
N GLN A 213 -31.10 30.39 -12.74
CA GLN A 213 -31.09 29.89 -11.37
C GLN A 213 -30.58 30.94 -10.36
N ALA A 214 -29.56 31.72 -10.70
CA ALA A 214 -29.06 32.79 -9.85
C ALA A 214 -30.15 33.86 -9.60
N ASN A 215 -30.93 34.21 -10.62
CA ASN A 215 -32.06 35.13 -10.46
C ASN A 215 -33.16 34.57 -9.54
N VAL A 216 -33.50 33.28 -9.66
CA VAL A 216 -34.44 32.60 -8.75
C VAL A 216 -33.95 32.65 -7.30
N ASN A 217 -32.65 32.42 -7.09
CA ASN A 217 -32.02 32.47 -5.78
C ASN A 217 -32.02 33.89 -5.19
N ILE A 218 -31.79 34.92 -6.02
CA ILE A 218 -31.89 36.33 -5.60
C ILE A 218 -33.32 36.67 -5.19
N SER A 219 -34.33 36.27 -5.97
CA SER A 219 -35.74 36.49 -5.59
C SER A 219 -36.07 35.83 -4.26
N SER A 220 -35.65 34.57 -4.07
CA SER A 220 -35.86 33.85 -2.80
C SER A 220 -35.15 34.50 -1.62
N ALA A 221 -33.89 34.92 -1.79
CA ALA A 221 -33.12 35.63 -0.77
C ALA A 221 -33.72 37.01 -0.44
N THR A 222 -34.28 37.70 -1.43
CA THR A 222 -34.98 38.97 -1.24
C THR A 222 -36.24 38.77 -0.38
N THR A 223 -37.05 37.75 -0.67
CA THR A 223 -38.20 37.38 0.17
C THR A 223 -37.79 37.00 1.59
N ALA A 224 -36.66 36.31 1.75
CA ALA A 224 -36.12 35.94 3.07
C ALA A 224 -35.70 37.19 3.89
N VAL A 225 -35.11 38.21 3.24
CA VAL A 225 -34.79 39.49 3.90
C VAL A 225 -36.05 40.19 4.41
N GLU A 226 -37.12 40.27 3.61
CA GLU A 226 -38.38 40.89 4.03
C GLU A 226 -39.07 40.12 5.17
N THR A 227 -38.99 38.79 5.14
CA THR A 227 -39.48 37.94 6.23
C THR A 227 -38.67 38.16 7.51
N ALA A 228 -37.35 38.25 7.40
CA ALA A 228 -36.45 38.48 8.52
C ALA A 228 -36.64 39.87 9.15
N LYS A 229 -36.84 40.92 8.34
CA LYS A 229 -37.19 42.27 8.84
C LYS A 229 -38.46 42.25 9.68
N THR A 230 -39.47 41.51 9.23
CA THR A 230 -40.73 41.34 9.96
C THR A 230 -40.50 40.62 11.30
N ALA A 231 -39.68 39.56 11.30
CA ALA A 231 -39.32 38.81 12.50
C ALA A 231 -38.54 39.66 13.53
N ASP A 232 -37.57 40.45 13.06
CA ASP A 232 -36.78 41.35 13.92
C ASP A 232 -37.63 42.49 14.49
N SER A 233 -38.60 43.01 13.73
CA SER A 233 -39.59 43.98 14.23
C SER A 233 -40.47 43.39 15.34
N ASN A 234 -40.95 42.16 15.16
CA ASN A 234 -41.73 41.46 16.19
C ASN A 234 -40.90 41.17 17.45
N ARG A 235 -39.61 40.85 17.29
CA ARG A 235 -38.65 40.69 18.40
C ARG A 235 -38.48 41.98 19.19
N ALA A 236 -38.33 43.11 18.50
CA ALA A 236 -38.19 44.42 19.16
C ALA A 236 -39.42 44.76 20.02
N GLU A 237 -40.63 44.50 19.52
CA GLU A 237 -41.87 44.70 20.28
C GLU A 237 -41.97 43.75 21.49
N ALA A 238 -41.58 42.48 21.34
CA ALA A 238 -41.56 41.53 22.45
C ALA A 238 -40.56 41.93 23.56
N ILE A 239 -39.38 42.44 23.21
CA ILE A 239 -38.39 42.96 24.17
C ILE A 239 -38.96 44.17 24.92
N LYS A 240 -39.65 45.07 24.22
CA LYS A 240 -40.31 46.24 24.83
C LYS A 240 -41.37 45.83 25.84
N GLN A 241 -42.21 44.84 25.51
CA GLN A 241 -43.22 44.31 26.43
C GLN A 241 -42.58 43.64 27.66
N ALA A 242 -41.56 42.81 27.47
CA ALA A 242 -40.84 42.17 28.57
C ALA A 242 -40.13 43.19 29.49
N THR A 243 -39.56 44.25 28.91
CA THR A 243 -38.94 45.36 29.66
C THR A 243 -39.98 46.08 30.54
N ASN A 244 -41.15 46.37 29.98
CA ASN A 244 -42.24 46.97 30.75
C ASN A 244 -42.72 46.05 31.89
N ASN A 245 -42.79 44.74 31.66
CA ASN A 245 -43.16 43.78 32.71
C ASN A 245 -42.15 43.79 33.86
N VAL A 246 -40.83 43.80 33.58
CA VAL A 246 -39.78 43.93 34.61
C VAL A 246 -39.96 45.21 35.44
N ASN A 247 -40.22 46.34 34.79
CA ASN A 247 -40.44 47.62 35.48
C ASN A 247 -41.63 47.55 36.45
N VAL A 248 -42.76 46.99 36.01
CA VAL A 248 -43.95 46.80 36.87
C VAL A 248 -43.65 45.89 38.07
N LYS A 249 -42.87 44.81 37.88
CA LYS A 249 -42.49 43.92 38.98
C LYS A 249 -41.47 44.55 39.94
N ASN A 250 -40.60 45.42 39.44
CA ASN A 250 -39.71 46.23 40.29
C ASN A 250 -40.50 47.15 41.22
N ASP A 251 -41.52 47.84 40.71
CA ASP A 251 -42.38 48.72 41.52
C ASP A 251 -43.15 47.92 42.58
N ALA A 252 -43.69 46.76 42.21
CA ALA A 252 -44.37 45.86 43.15
C ALA A 252 -43.45 45.34 44.27
N LEU A 253 -42.19 44.99 43.94
CA LEU A 253 -41.18 44.58 44.90
C LEU A 253 -40.83 45.71 45.88
N LYS A 254 -40.69 46.94 45.37
CA LYS A 254 -40.42 48.12 46.18
C LYS A 254 -41.55 48.37 47.19
N LEU A 255 -42.80 48.35 46.74
CA LEU A 255 -43.96 48.53 47.61
C LEU A 255 -44.04 47.42 48.69
N ALA A 256 -43.80 46.16 48.32
CA ALA A 256 -43.79 45.06 49.28
C ALA A 256 -42.68 45.20 50.34
N LYS A 257 -41.53 45.77 49.98
CA LYS A 257 -40.43 46.05 50.92
C LYS A 257 -40.80 47.13 51.92
N GLU A 258 -41.38 48.23 51.45
CA GLU A 258 -41.84 49.35 52.28
C GLU A 258 -42.89 48.88 53.31
N MET A 259 -43.84 48.04 52.91
CA MET A 259 -44.82 47.44 53.82
C MET A 259 -44.18 46.54 54.89
N MET A 260 -43.21 45.70 54.50
CA MET A 260 -42.51 44.83 55.44
C MET A 260 -41.70 45.62 56.48
N ASP A 261 -41.06 46.72 56.07
CA ASP A 261 -40.29 47.58 56.97
C ASP A 261 -41.20 48.34 57.96
N ALA A 262 -42.38 48.75 57.51
CA ALA A 262 -43.40 49.35 58.38
C ALA A 262 -43.88 48.35 59.46
N ASP A 263 -44.19 47.10 59.06
CA ASP A 263 -44.60 46.05 60.01
C ASP A 263 -43.46 45.66 60.97
N LYS A 264 -42.19 45.72 60.52
CA LYS A 264 -41.03 45.50 61.39
C LYS A 264 -40.95 46.56 62.49
N THR A 265 -41.09 47.83 62.11
CA THR A 265 -41.09 48.96 63.06
C THR A 265 -42.26 48.85 64.05
N LYS A 266 -43.42 48.38 63.59
CA LYS A 266 -44.59 48.12 64.45
C LYS A 266 -44.32 47.03 65.50
N VAL A 267 -43.63 45.95 65.12
CA VAL A 267 -43.23 44.88 66.07
C VAL A 267 -42.29 45.41 67.14
N GLU A 268 -41.27 46.19 66.76
CA GLU A 268 -40.30 46.77 67.70
C GLU A 268 -41.00 47.65 68.74
N SER A 269 -41.90 48.55 68.31
CA SER A 269 -42.66 49.42 69.23
C SER A 269 -43.59 48.66 70.19
N ILE A 270 -44.20 47.55 69.75
CA ILE A 270 -45.10 46.75 70.59
C ILE A 270 -44.30 45.85 71.56
N GLN A 271 -43.12 45.38 71.16
CA GLN A 271 -42.21 44.61 72.02
C GLN A 271 -41.78 45.42 73.24
N GLU A 272 -41.38 46.68 73.05
CA GLU A 272 -41.02 47.58 74.17
C GLU A 272 -42.17 47.75 75.17
N LYS A 273 -43.42 47.86 74.69
CA LYS A 273 -44.61 47.96 75.54
C LYS A 273 -44.88 46.68 76.34
N ALA A 274 -44.72 45.51 75.71
CA ALA A 274 -44.87 44.22 76.37
C ALA A 274 -43.83 44.00 77.49
N ASP A 275 -42.57 44.37 77.21
CA ASP A 275 -41.49 44.27 78.19
C ASP A 275 -41.74 45.19 79.40
N ALA A 276 -42.24 46.42 79.16
CA ALA A 276 -42.58 47.36 80.22
C ALA A 276 -43.74 46.87 81.12
N THR A 277 -44.77 46.25 80.54
CA THR A 277 -45.89 45.70 81.33
C THR A 277 -45.48 44.48 82.14
N ALA A 278 -44.59 43.63 81.64
CA ALA A 278 -44.06 42.48 82.36
C ALA A 278 -43.25 42.90 83.61
N SER A 279 -42.48 44.01 83.53
CA SER A 279 -41.75 44.55 84.69
C SER A 279 -42.69 45.00 85.81
N LYS A 280 -43.79 45.70 85.47
CA LYS A 280 -44.77 46.19 86.45
C LYS A 280 -45.49 45.08 87.20
N GLU A 281 -45.78 43.97 86.54
CA GLU A 281 -46.37 42.77 87.18
C GLU A 281 -45.45 42.22 88.27
N LYS A 282 -44.15 42.11 87.98
CA LYS A 282 -43.15 41.60 88.92
C LYS A 282 -43.00 42.50 90.17
N GLU A 283 -43.03 43.82 89.98
CA GLU A 283 -42.95 44.79 91.07
C GLU A 283 -44.17 44.68 92.00
N ALA A 284 -45.38 44.58 91.45
CA ALA A 284 -46.61 44.46 92.22
C ALA A 284 -46.65 43.18 93.08
N GLN A 285 -46.16 42.05 92.55
CA GLN A 285 -46.06 40.79 93.29
C GLN A 285 -45.12 40.90 94.51
N THR A 286 -43.97 41.54 94.32
CA THR A 286 -42.94 41.68 95.37
C THR A 286 -43.46 42.48 96.58
N ALA A 287 -44.23 43.54 96.33
CA ALA A 287 -44.77 44.39 97.40
C ALA A 287 -45.80 43.67 98.29
N LEU A 288 -46.65 42.82 97.71
CA LEU A 288 -47.65 42.04 98.43
C LEU A 288 -47.03 41.01 99.39
N ASP A 289 -45.95 40.37 98.97
CA ASP A 289 -45.29 39.32 99.75
C ASP A 289 -44.61 39.87 101.02
N ALA A 290 -44.13 41.11 101.00
CA ALA A 290 -43.49 41.75 102.15
C ALA A 290 -44.45 42.02 103.33
N GLU A 291 -45.67 42.48 103.06
CA GLU A 291 -46.62 42.88 104.11
C GLU A 291 -47.22 41.66 104.85
N LYS A 292 -47.40 40.54 104.14
CA LYS A 292 -47.86 39.26 104.73
C LYS A 292 -46.89 38.68 105.78
N ALA A 293 -45.64 39.15 105.82
CA ALA A 293 -44.61 38.62 106.71
C ALA A 293 -44.70 39.13 108.17
N LYS A 294 -45.42 40.23 108.45
CA LYS A 294 -45.46 40.88 109.78
C LYS A 294 -46.43 40.24 110.79
N LEU A 295 -47.29 39.32 110.35
CA LEU A 295 -48.30 38.66 111.18
C LEU A 295 -47.70 37.45 111.91
N SER A 296 -47.79 37.39 113.24
CA SER A 296 -47.39 36.24 114.07
C SER A 296 -48.19 34.99 113.72
N LYS A 297 -47.50 33.88 113.42
CA LYS A 297 -48.09 32.61 112.96
C LYS A 297 -47.90 31.45 113.94
N GLU A 298 -47.36 31.71 115.14
CA GLU A 298 -46.96 30.66 116.08
C GLU A 298 -48.17 30.02 116.76
N LYS A 299 -48.03 28.74 117.15
CA LYS A 299 -49.06 28.00 117.88
C LYS A 299 -48.54 27.64 119.27
N ILE A 300 -49.16 28.21 120.30
CA ILE A 300 -48.88 27.92 121.71
C ILE A 300 -49.98 27.02 122.27
N THR A 301 -49.61 25.94 122.95
CA THR A 301 -50.54 25.03 123.62
C THR A 301 -50.06 24.75 125.03
N THR A 302 -50.94 24.92 126.01
CA THR A 302 -50.67 24.61 127.42
C THR A 302 -51.94 24.11 128.12
N SER A 303 -51.78 23.40 129.23
CA SER A 303 -52.90 22.89 130.03
C SER A 303 -52.52 22.84 131.51
N ASN A 304 -53.48 23.10 132.40
CA ASN A 304 -53.25 23.00 133.84
C ASN A 304 -52.92 21.55 134.23
N VAL A 305 -52.00 21.38 135.18
CA VAL A 305 -51.53 20.06 135.64
C VAL A 305 -52.05 19.76 137.03
N VAL A 306 -52.37 18.50 137.29
CA VAL A 306 -52.89 17.99 138.57
C VAL A 306 -51.82 17.13 139.21
N TYR A 307 -51.46 17.42 140.47
CA TYR A 307 -50.51 16.65 141.25
C TYR A 307 -51.19 16.01 142.45
N ASN A 308 -51.01 14.70 142.62
CA ASN A 308 -51.55 13.94 143.74
C ASN A 308 -50.63 14.10 144.96
N LEU A 309 -51.12 14.68 146.04
CA LEU A 309 -50.37 14.81 147.28
C LEU A 309 -50.29 13.46 148.00
N THR A 310 -49.10 13.06 148.43
CA THR A 310 -48.92 11.93 149.35
C THR A 310 -49.53 12.26 150.72
N ALA A 311 -49.80 11.26 151.56
CA ALA A 311 -50.33 11.49 152.91
C ALA A 311 -49.39 12.39 153.75
N GLU A 312 -48.08 12.22 153.61
CA GLU A 312 -47.06 13.05 154.27
C GLU A 312 -47.09 14.49 153.75
N GLU A 313 -47.22 14.69 152.44
CA GLU A 313 -47.29 16.03 151.85
C GLU A 313 -48.56 16.79 152.20
N LYS A 314 -49.70 16.11 152.36
CA LYS A 314 -50.94 16.75 152.83
C LYS A 314 -50.76 17.33 154.22
N VAL A 315 -50.09 16.61 155.11
CA VAL A 315 -49.74 17.09 156.45
C VAL A 315 -48.75 18.24 156.35
N LYS A 316 -47.67 18.09 155.58
CA LYS A 316 -46.62 19.10 155.40
C LYS A 316 -47.18 20.43 154.88
N TYR A 317 -48.01 20.39 153.85
CA TYR A 317 -48.55 21.60 153.21
C TYR A 317 -49.91 22.04 153.78
N GLY A 318 -50.50 21.29 154.71
CA GLY A 318 -51.79 21.62 155.32
C GLY A 318 -52.97 21.61 154.32
N PHE A 319 -52.90 20.79 153.27
CA PHE A 319 -54.00 20.63 152.30
C PHE A 319 -54.94 19.50 152.69
N ASN A 320 -56.23 19.79 152.81
CA ASN A 320 -57.28 18.79 153.02
C ASN A 320 -57.71 18.06 151.74
N LYS A 321 -57.04 18.30 150.61
CA LYS A 321 -57.38 17.74 149.30
C LYS A 321 -56.31 16.79 148.79
N ASP A 322 -56.75 15.78 148.04
CA ASP A 322 -55.87 14.76 147.48
C ASP A 322 -55.03 15.25 146.30
N GLN A 323 -55.53 16.29 145.63
CA GLN A 323 -54.98 16.80 144.39
C GLN A 323 -54.86 18.32 144.44
N VAL A 324 -53.74 18.84 143.96
CA VAL A 324 -53.50 20.28 143.77
C VAL A 324 -53.15 20.56 142.32
N THR A 325 -53.60 21.70 141.81
CA THR A 325 -53.23 22.22 140.49
C THR A 325 -52.10 23.24 140.57
N PHE A 326 -51.54 23.64 139.43
CA PHE A 326 -50.58 24.76 139.39
C PHE A 326 -51.19 26.05 139.94
N LYS A 327 -52.47 26.31 139.62
CA LYS A 327 -53.24 27.42 140.20
C LYS A 327 -53.27 27.34 141.73
N ASP A 328 -53.62 26.17 142.26
CA ASP A 328 -53.73 25.97 143.71
C ASP A 328 -52.38 26.16 144.41
N ALA A 329 -51.31 25.64 143.82
CA ALA A 329 -49.96 25.79 144.36
C ALA A 329 -49.52 27.26 144.33
N TYR A 330 -49.85 28.00 143.27
CA TYR A 330 -49.55 29.42 143.15
C TYR A 330 -50.32 30.26 144.16
N GLU A 331 -51.62 30.01 144.33
CA GLU A 331 -52.44 30.70 145.35
C GLU A 331 -51.97 30.39 146.77
N TYR A 332 -51.57 29.13 147.02
CA TYR A 332 -51.01 28.72 148.30
C TYR A 332 -49.67 29.38 148.60
N TRP A 333 -48.77 29.44 147.62
CA TRP A 333 -47.52 30.20 147.73
C TRP A 333 -47.79 31.67 148.02
N LYS A 334 -48.63 32.32 147.20
CA LYS A 334 -48.98 33.74 147.33
C LYS A 334 -49.59 34.09 148.69
N LYS A 335 -50.30 33.15 149.32
CA LYS A 335 -50.92 33.37 150.65
C LYS A 335 -49.94 33.19 151.81
N ASN A 336 -49.04 32.19 151.73
CA ASN A 336 -48.30 31.73 152.92
C ASN A 336 -46.82 32.14 152.92
N TRP A 337 -46.18 32.29 151.75
CA TRP A 337 -44.78 32.73 151.63
C TRP A 337 -43.78 31.89 152.41
N THR A 338 -44.02 30.58 152.49
CA THR A 338 -43.13 29.63 153.14
C THR A 338 -42.31 28.84 152.12
N ASP A 339 -41.16 28.30 152.55
CA ASP A 339 -40.33 27.41 151.72
C ASP A 339 -41.12 26.19 151.24
N ASP A 340 -41.99 25.64 152.09
CA ASP A 340 -42.89 24.53 151.75
C ASP A 340 -43.88 24.90 150.63
N ALA A 341 -44.45 26.11 150.66
CA ALA A 341 -45.35 26.57 149.61
C ALA A 341 -44.61 26.83 148.28
N SER A 342 -43.38 27.32 148.36
CA SER A 342 -42.47 27.47 147.21
C SER A 342 -42.09 26.11 146.61
N GLU A 343 -41.81 25.11 147.45
CA GLU A 343 -41.50 23.75 147.01
C GLU A 343 -42.68 23.13 146.25
N LEU A 344 -43.91 23.26 146.77
CA LEU A 344 -45.10 22.75 146.08
C LEU A 344 -45.32 23.46 144.74
N LEU A 345 -45.20 24.78 144.70
CA LEU A 345 -45.30 25.55 143.44
C LEU A 345 -44.24 25.09 142.43
N GLN A 346 -43.00 24.86 142.88
CA GLN A 346 -41.93 24.37 142.02
C GLN A 346 -42.26 22.99 141.42
N LYS A 347 -42.83 22.06 142.20
CA LYS A 347 -43.25 20.74 141.72
C LYS A 347 -44.28 20.84 140.60
N LEU A 348 -45.32 21.66 140.79
CA LEU A 348 -46.35 21.84 139.76
C LEU A 348 -45.81 22.61 138.54
N ALA A 349 -44.92 23.58 138.74
CA ALA A 349 -44.29 24.32 137.65
C ALA A 349 -43.47 23.43 136.71
N ILE A 350 -42.78 22.42 137.27
CA ILE A 350 -42.05 21.41 136.51
C ILE A 350 -43.01 20.60 135.64
N GLU A 351 -44.17 20.19 136.17
CA GLU A 351 -45.18 19.47 135.40
C GLU A 351 -45.83 20.34 134.31
N VAL A 352 -46.11 21.62 134.59
CA VAL A 352 -46.62 22.56 133.58
C VAL A 352 -45.62 22.73 132.44
N THR A 353 -44.32 22.86 132.75
CA THR A 353 -43.29 23.04 131.72
C THR A 353 -43.28 21.90 130.70
N LYS A 354 -43.57 20.66 131.12
CA LYS A 354 -43.70 19.51 130.21
C LYS A 354 -44.89 19.61 129.25
N LYS A 355 -45.91 20.40 129.61
CA LYS A 355 -47.15 20.61 128.83
C LYS A 355 -47.17 21.96 128.08
N PHE A 356 -46.30 22.90 128.44
CA PHE A 356 -46.19 24.21 127.79
C PHE A 356 -45.37 24.09 126.49
N ASN A 357 -46.05 23.84 125.37
CA ASN A 357 -45.45 23.65 124.05
C ASN A 357 -45.69 24.86 123.15
N VAL A 358 -44.62 25.33 122.49
CA VAL A 358 -44.63 26.47 121.58
C VAL A 358 -44.01 26.04 120.26
N LYS A 359 -44.76 26.14 119.16
CA LYS A 359 -44.26 25.86 117.81
C LYS A 359 -44.06 27.17 117.04
N ILE A 360 -42.81 27.49 116.71
CA ILE A 360 -42.40 28.64 115.90
C ILE A 360 -42.54 28.29 114.41
N ASP A 361 -42.84 29.27 113.55
CA ASP A 361 -42.93 29.10 112.11
C ASP A 361 -41.54 28.82 111.50
N GLU A 362 -41.40 27.74 110.73
CA GLU A 362 -40.12 27.35 110.12
C GLU A 362 -39.56 28.41 109.16
N SER A 363 -40.42 29.24 108.56
CA SER A 363 -39.99 30.34 107.68
C SER A 363 -39.19 31.42 108.39
N ASP A 364 -39.30 31.54 109.72
CA ASP A 364 -38.52 32.47 110.51
C ASP A 364 -37.02 32.14 110.51
N SER A 365 -36.63 30.89 110.20
CA SER A 365 -35.22 30.49 110.07
C SER A 365 -34.50 31.19 108.90
N LYS A 366 -35.26 31.65 107.90
CA LYS A 366 -34.73 32.36 106.73
C LYS A 366 -34.69 33.87 106.92
N ARG A 367 -35.30 34.39 107.99
CA ARG A 367 -35.44 35.82 108.26
C ARG A 367 -34.33 36.24 109.19
N THR A 368 -33.28 36.85 108.63
CA THR A 368 -32.12 37.28 109.41
C THR A 368 -32.47 38.36 110.42
N VAL A 369 -31.84 38.28 111.58
CA VAL A 369 -31.99 39.22 112.69
C VAL A 369 -30.61 39.60 113.19
N ASP A 370 -30.41 40.89 113.47
CA ASP A 370 -29.24 41.41 114.16
C ASP A 370 -29.63 41.77 115.60
N ILE A 371 -29.18 40.95 116.55
CA ILE A 371 -29.53 41.10 117.98
C ILE A 371 -29.03 42.44 118.57
N ASN A 372 -28.00 43.06 117.98
CA ASN A 372 -27.51 44.37 118.41
C ASN A 372 -28.41 45.52 117.96
N ASN A 373 -29.21 45.30 116.92
CA ASN A 373 -29.95 46.37 116.27
C ASN A 373 -31.27 45.85 115.70
N LEU A 374 -32.13 45.33 116.57
CA LEU A 374 -33.47 44.92 116.19
C LEU A 374 -34.23 46.12 115.60
N THR A 375 -34.81 45.93 114.42
CA THR A 375 -35.67 46.96 113.81
C THR A 375 -36.93 47.15 114.65
N ASN A 376 -37.59 48.30 114.49
CA ASN A 376 -38.85 48.55 115.21
C ASN A 376 -39.89 47.45 114.92
N ASP A 377 -39.99 46.99 113.67
CA ASP A 377 -40.88 45.90 113.26
C ASP A 377 -40.50 44.56 113.91
N GLN A 378 -39.20 44.26 114.03
CA GLN A 378 -38.73 43.06 114.74
C GLN A 378 -39.04 43.13 116.24
N ILE A 379 -38.91 44.31 116.86
CA ILE A 379 -39.26 44.53 118.27
C ILE A 379 -40.76 44.36 118.49
N ILE A 380 -41.59 44.90 117.59
CA ILE A 380 -43.04 44.70 117.58
C ILE A 380 -43.34 43.20 117.49
N GLU A 381 -42.72 42.49 116.56
CA GLU A 381 -42.92 41.06 116.35
C GLU A 381 -42.57 40.22 117.59
N ILE A 382 -41.39 40.42 118.19
CA ILE A 382 -40.99 39.66 119.38
C ILE A 382 -41.81 40.05 120.62
N SER A 383 -42.23 41.31 120.72
CA SER A 383 -43.13 41.76 121.79
C SER A 383 -44.49 41.10 121.64
N ASN A 384 -45.02 40.99 120.41
CA ASN A 384 -46.30 40.32 120.13
C ASN A 384 -46.22 38.85 120.54
N PHE A 385 -45.12 38.21 120.14
CA PHE A 385 -44.85 36.84 120.49
C PHE A 385 -44.78 36.64 122.01
N TYR A 386 -44.12 37.54 122.74
CA TYR A 386 -44.08 37.49 124.20
C TYR A 386 -45.44 37.75 124.86
N ALA A 387 -46.25 38.68 124.33
CA ALA A 387 -47.61 38.96 124.79
C ALA A 387 -48.52 37.72 124.68
N ASN A 388 -48.38 36.96 123.59
CA ASN A 388 -49.08 35.69 123.41
C ASN A 388 -48.63 34.64 124.44
N LEU A 389 -47.34 34.57 124.77
CA LEU A 389 -46.84 33.65 125.81
C LEU A 389 -47.41 33.99 127.20
N THR A 390 -47.40 35.27 127.59
CA THR A 390 -47.97 35.73 128.87
C THR A 390 -49.48 35.48 128.95
N THR A 391 -50.20 35.64 127.84
CA THR A 391 -51.63 35.31 127.73
C THR A 391 -51.89 33.84 128.06
N GLU A 392 -51.11 32.92 127.50
CA GLU A 392 -51.28 31.49 127.74
C GLU A 392 -50.90 31.08 129.18
N LEU A 393 -49.94 31.77 129.79
CA LEU A 393 -49.59 31.56 131.21
C LEU A 393 -50.71 32.04 132.15
N ALA A 394 -51.33 33.20 131.90
CA ALA A 394 -52.42 33.71 132.72
C ALA A 394 -53.59 32.72 132.82
N LYS A 395 -53.90 32.03 131.72
CA LYS A 395 -54.93 30.97 131.67
C LYS A 395 -54.66 29.82 132.64
N LEU A 396 -53.40 29.47 132.92
CA LEU A 396 -53.04 28.35 133.81
C LEU A 396 -53.41 28.61 135.28
N VAL A 397 -53.43 29.87 135.70
CA VAL A 397 -53.89 30.27 137.04
C VAL A 397 -55.33 30.78 137.04
N GLY A 398 -56.04 30.64 135.91
CA GLY A 398 -57.42 31.06 135.74
C GLY A 398 -57.61 32.58 135.73
N GLN A 399 -56.63 33.33 135.21
CA GLN A 399 -56.73 34.78 134.99
C GLN A 399 -57.08 35.07 133.51
N GLU A 400 -57.91 36.08 133.26
CA GLU A 400 -58.29 36.56 131.91
C GLU A 400 -57.40 37.72 131.41
N ASN A 401 -56.15 37.76 131.86
CA ASN A 401 -55.24 38.83 131.47
C ASN A 401 -54.71 38.57 130.05
N HIS A 402 -54.94 39.53 129.14
CA HIS A 402 -54.53 39.48 127.74
C HIS A 402 -53.76 40.75 127.39
N PRO A 403 -52.46 40.81 127.71
CA PRO A 403 -51.68 41.99 127.38
C PRO A 403 -51.63 42.17 125.86
N HIS A 404 -51.92 43.39 125.39
CA HIS A 404 -51.82 43.77 123.98
C HIS A 404 -50.52 44.53 123.71
N LEU A 405 -50.27 44.82 122.44
CA LEU A 405 -49.15 45.63 122.01
C LEU A 405 -49.52 47.09 121.85
N ASP A 406 -48.70 47.93 122.49
CA ASP A 406 -48.73 49.37 122.33
C ASP A 406 -47.36 49.90 121.97
N GLN A 407 -47.33 50.94 121.12
CA GLN A 407 -46.08 51.62 120.79
C GLN A 407 -45.46 52.26 122.05
N ASP A 408 -46.29 52.80 122.95
CA ASP A 408 -45.87 53.39 124.22
C ASP A 408 -45.12 52.37 125.11
N ALA A 409 -45.59 51.11 125.15
CA ALA A 409 -44.96 50.04 125.93
C ALA A 409 -43.61 49.61 125.33
N ILE A 410 -43.52 49.56 124.00
CA ILE A 410 -42.28 49.23 123.28
C ILE A 410 -41.22 50.31 123.52
N ASP A 411 -41.59 51.57 123.40
CA ASP A 411 -40.65 52.68 123.60
C ASP A 411 -40.20 52.77 125.07
N TYR A 412 -41.09 52.45 126.01
CA TYR A 412 -40.73 52.26 127.42
C TYR A 412 -39.73 51.12 127.64
N SER A 413 -39.96 49.95 127.05
CA SER A 413 -39.05 48.81 127.12
C SER A 413 -37.64 49.17 126.64
N LYS A 414 -37.55 49.85 125.49
CA LYS A 414 -36.29 50.37 124.95
C LYS A 414 -35.62 51.38 125.88
N GLN A 415 -36.39 52.23 126.55
CA GLN A 415 -35.86 53.18 127.52
C GLN A 415 -35.23 52.45 128.72
N ILE A 416 -35.93 51.47 129.30
CA ILE A 416 -35.41 50.70 130.43
C ILE A 416 -34.17 49.90 130.05
N ALA A 417 -34.15 49.29 128.86
CA ALA A 417 -32.95 48.62 128.35
C ALA A 417 -31.73 49.54 128.33
N LYS A 418 -31.87 50.77 127.82
CA LYS A 418 -30.77 51.75 127.81
C LYS A 418 -30.28 52.13 129.20
N GLU A 419 -31.16 52.22 130.20
CA GLU A 419 -30.74 52.51 131.58
C GLU A 419 -29.97 51.33 132.21
N TYR A 420 -30.32 50.09 131.86
CA TYR A 420 -29.55 48.91 132.24
C TYR A 420 -28.17 48.85 131.57
N GLU A 421 -28.10 49.14 130.26
CA GLU A 421 -26.84 49.24 129.53
C GLU A 421 -25.92 50.31 130.15
N LYS A 422 -26.51 51.45 130.53
CA LYS A 422 -25.80 52.55 131.19
C LYS A 422 -25.29 52.19 132.58
N ARG A 423 -26.06 51.43 133.37
CA ARG A 423 -25.58 50.91 134.66
C ARG A 423 -24.39 49.99 134.44
N GLY A 424 -24.45 49.14 133.41
CA GLY A 424 -23.32 48.32 132.95
C GLY A 424 -22.89 47.22 133.92
N THR A 425 -23.62 46.98 135.01
CA THR A 425 -23.33 45.92 135.97
C THR A 425 -24.35 44.79 135.94
N ASN A 426 -23.89 43.57 136.21
CA ASN A 426 -24.66 42.33 136.01
C ASN A 426 -25.91 42.30 136.91
N PRO A 427 -27.13 42.20 136.32
CA PRO A 427 -28.36 42.14 137.10
C PRO A 427 -28.44 41.01 138.13
N LEU A 428 -27.74 39.88 137.94
CA LEU A 428 -27.74 38.77 138.91
C LEU A 428 -26.98 39.09 140.21
N THR A 429 -25.97 39.95 140.15
CA THR A 429 -25.17 40.33 141.34
C THR A 429 -25.67 41.62 141.97
N ASP A 430 -26.10 42.57 141.13
CA ASP A 430 -26.37 43.95 141.57
C ASP A 430 -27.87 44.28 141.61
N GLY A 431 -28.72 43.33 141.22
CA GLY A 431 -30.18 43.44 141.27
C GLY A 431 -30.75 44.39 140.20
N HIS A 432 -31.96 44.89 140.46
CA HIS A 432 -32.70 45.78 139.57
C HIS A 432 -32.22 47.24 139.63
N LEU A 433 -32.66 48.07 138.67
CA LEU A 433 -32.38 49.51 138.69
C LEU A 433 -32.92 50.18 139.98
N PRO A 434 -32.23 51.21 140.53
CA PRO A 434 -32.63 51.85 141.78
C PRO A 434 -34.05 52.43 141.74
N TYR A 435 -34.72 52.40 142.88
CA TYR A 435 -36.10 52.91 143.03
C TYR A 435 -36.25 54.42 142.75
N SER A 436 -35.16 55.17 142.79
CA SER A 436 -35.13 56.59 142.44
C SER A 436 -35.33 56.86 140.93
N LEU A 437 -35.25 55.84 140.08
CA LEU A 437 -35.44 55.97 138.64
C LEU A 437 -36.94 56.13 138.33
N LYS A 438 -37.32 57.24 137.68
CA LYS A 438 -38.73 57.57 137.41
C LYS A 438 -39.26 56.68 136.28
N LYS A 439 -40.08 55.68 136.64
CA LYS A 439 -40.78 54.80 135.69
C LYS A 439 -42.13 55.44 135.28
N PRO A 440 -42.30 55.89 134.03
CA PRO A 440 -43.40 56.78 133.65
C PRO A 440 -44.77 56.10 133.51
N ILE A 441 -44.84 54.78 133.34
CA ILE A 441 -46.09 54.06 132.97
C ILE A 441 -46.43 52.84 133.88
N GLU A 442 -45.86 52.80 135.09
CA GLU A 442 -46.10 51.76 136.11
C GLU A 442 -46.80 52.31 137.38
N LYS A 443 -47.88 51.66 137.84
CA LYS A 443 -48.49 51.90 139.17
C LYS A 443 -47.87 50.99 140.23
N ARG A 444 -47.30 51.59 141.30
CA ARG A 444 -46.61 50.87 142.40
C ARG A 444 -47.40 49.74 143.07
N ASN A 445 -48.72 49.76 143.05
CA ASN A 445 -49.56 48.78 143.74
C ASN A 445 -50.08 47.66 142.83
N ASP A 446 -49.83 47.72 141.53
CA ASP A 446 -50.38 46.77 140.55
C ASP A 446 -49.39 45.64 140.17
N LEU A 447 -48.13 45.74 140.58
CA LEU A 447 -47.04 44.79 140.29
C LEU A 447 -46.27 44.42 141.58
N TYR A 448 -45.67 43.23 141.60
CA TYR A 448 -45.04 42.67 142.80
C TYR A 448 -43.51 42.87 142.73
N GLU A 449 -42.94 43.65 143.68
CA GLU A 449 -41.51 44.04 143.79
C GLU A 449 -40.78 44.28 142.44
N HIS A 450 -40.78 45.54 141.96
CA HIS A 450 -40.13 46.01 140.72
C HIS A 450 -40.70 45.40 139.42
N GLY A 451 -41.60 46.12 138.73
CA GLY A 451 -42.43 45.66 137.60
C GLY A 451 -41.72 45.36 136.27
N GLU A 452 -40.56 44.72 136.29
CA GLU A 452 -39.80 44.30 135.12
C GLU A 452 -39.18 42.92 135.34
N ASN A 453 -39.07 42.12 134.28
CA ASN A 453 -38.37 40.84 134.32
C ASN A 453 -37.09 40.92 133.48
N LEU A 454 -35.98 40.42 134.04
CA LEU A 454 -34.70 40.34 133.34
C LEU A 454 -34.15 38.91 133.37
N ALA A 455 -33.76 38.43 132.20
CA ALA A 455 -33.06 37.16 132.05
C ALA A 455 -31.93 37.33 131.05
N PRO A 456 -30.81 36.63 131.28
CA PRO A 456 -29.81 36.52 130.23
C PRO A 456 -30.47 35.84 129.03
N VAL A 457 -30.12 36.29 127.83
CA VAL A 457 -30.55 35.64 126.61
C VAL A 457 -29.72 34.35 126.46
N ILE A 458 -30.22 33.25 127.01
CA ILE A 458 -29.48 31.97 127.06
C ILE A 458 -29.39 31.36 125.65
N GLY A 459 -28.15 31.04 125.22
CA GLY A 459 -27.87 30.46 123.89
C GLY A 459 -27.75 31.48 122.76
N SER A 460 -27.63 32.78 123.07
CA SER A 460 -27.89 33.86 122.11
C SER A 460 -26.69 34.55 121.48
N LYS A 461 -25.45 34.09 121.68
CA LYS A 461 -24.32 34.66 120.93
C LYS A 461 -24.46 34.38 119.41
N ASP A 462 -25.37 33.47 119.02
CA ASP A 462 -25.54 32.96 117.65
C ASP A 462 -26.95 33.15 117.04
N ALA A 463 -27.87 33.90 117.67
CA ALA A 463 -29.21 34.12 117.11
C ALA A 463 -29.15 35.04 115.88
N THR A 464 -28.98 34.46 114.69
CA THR A 464 -28.83 35.16 113.40
C THR A 464 -30.13 35.30 112.63
N ASN A 465 -31.21 34.69 113.14
CA ASN A 465 -32.53 34.70 112.52
C ASN A 465 -33.65 34.75 113.56
N MET A 466 -34.86 35.03 113.10
CA MET A 466 -36.03 35.24 113.96
C MET A 466 -36.47 33.97 114.69
N PHE A 467 -36.21 32.80 114.11
CA PHE A 467 -36.54 31.51 114.71
C PHE A 467 -35.70 31.27 115.98
N ASP A 468 -34.39 31.49 115.89
CA ASP A 468 -33.47 31.35 117.02
C ASP A 468 -33.75 32.38 118.13
N LEU A 469 -34.09 33.61 117.74
CA LEU A 469 -34.45 34.66 118.69
C LEU A 469 -35.73 34.29 119.46
N LYS A 470 -36.80 33.87 118.77
CA LYS A 470 -38.04 33.42 119.41
C LYS A 470 -37.83 32.18 120.30
N HIS A 471 -36.93 31.27 119.92
CA HIS A 471 -36.54 30.15 120.80
C HIS A 471 -35.89 30.60 122.10
N SER A 472 -35.02 31.61 122.03
CA SER A 472 -34.38 32.21 123.20
C SER A 472 -35.43 32.87 124.11
N ILE A 473 -36.43 33.54 123.51
CA ILE A 473 -37.56 34.15 124.22
C ILE A 473 -38.37 33.09 124.99
N ILE A 474 -38.70 31.95 124.38
CA ILE A 474 -39.42 30.85 125.05
C ILE A 474 -38.61 30.34 126.26
N THR A 475 -37.29 30.24 126.12
CA THR A 475 -36.40 29.78 127.18
C THR A 475 -36.42 30.75 128.37
N ALA A 476 -36.26 32.05 128.11
CA ALA A 476 -36.36 33.08 129.13
C ALA A 476 -37.74 33.09 129.80
N PHE A 477 -38.81 32.99 129.01
CA PHE A 477 -40.18 32.92 129.50
C PHE A 477 -40.40 31.77 130.48
N ARG A 478 -39.87 30.58 130.18
CA ARG A 478 -39.95 29.41 131.07
C ARG A 478 -39.20 29.62 132.38
N MET A 479 -38.05 30.28 132.34
CA MET A 479 -37.28 30.60 133.55
C MET A 479 -38.06 31.54 134.47
N TYR A 480 -38.59 32.63 133.91
CA TYR A 480 -39.42 33.59 134.66
C TYR A 480 -40.66 32.94 135.28
N SER A 481 -41.29 32.01 134.55
CA SER A 481 -42.64 31.57 134.88
C SER A 481 -42.68 30.26 135.66
N PHE A 482 -41.70 29.38 135.48
CA PHE A 482 -41.76 28.02 136.04
C PHE A 482 -40.55 27.63 136.89
N PHE A 483 -39.45 28.38 136.84
CA PHE A 483 -38.21 28.07 137.57
C PHE A 483 -37.73 29.27 138.39
N ASP A 484 -38.66 29.92 139.09
CA ASP A 484 -38.43 31.22 139.71
C ASP A 484 -38.34 31.18 141.25
N ALA A 485 -38.22 29.99 141.84
CA ALA A 485 -38.14 29.82 143.29
C ALA A 485 -36.99 30.62 143.93
N LYS A 486 -35.85 30.77 143.23
CA LYS A 486 -34.69 31.55 143.71
C LYS A 486 -34.97 33.05 143.81
N SER A 487 -35.81 33.58 142.93
CA SER A 487 -36.27 34.97 142.95
C SER A 487 -37.54 35.14 143.78
N LYS A 488 -37.87 34.13 144.61
CA LYS A 488 -39.11 34.07 145.40
C LYS A 488 -40.36 34.28 144.53
N TRP A 489 -40.37 33.74 143.30
CA TRP A 489 -41.48 33.79 142.35
C TRP A 489 -41.93 35.21 141.91
N GLY A 490 -41.06 36.21 142.06
CA GLY A 490 -41.35 37.59 141.65
C GLY A 490 -41.54 37.76 140.14
N HIS A 491 -40.74 37.08 139.31
CA HIS A 491 -40.87 37.16 137.85
C HIS A 491 -42.16 36.49 137.35
N LEU A 492 -42.55 35.35 137.94
CA LEU A 492 -43.81 34.70 137.66
C LEU A 492 -44.98 35.63 138.01
N ALA A 493 -44.92 36.27 139.18
CA ALA A 493 -45.93 37.23 139.60
C ALA A 493 -46.06 38.40 138.61
N ASN A 494 -44.94 38.95 138.12
CA ASN A 494 -44.94 40.02 137.11
C ASN A 494 -45.56 39.58 135.77
N ASN A 495 -45.18 38.41 135.25
CA ASN A 495 -45.78 37.86 134.02
C ASN A 495 -47.30 37.64 134.15
N LEU A 496 -47.77 37.21 135.33
CA LEU A 496 -49.20 37.01 135.59
C LEU A 496 -49.97 38.32 135.82
N ASN A 497 -49.32 39.32 136.42
CA ASN A 497 -49.94 40.63 136.67
C ASN A 497 -49.92 41.56 135.44
N ALA A 498 -49.38 41.12 134.30
CA ALA A 498 -49.35 41.84 133.02
C ALA A 498 -50.76 42.02 132.42
N LYS A 499 -51.56 42.96 132.94
CA LYS A 499 -52.97 43.13 132.55
C LYS A 499 -53.18 43.88 131.22
N ASN A 500 -52.38 44.91 130.93
CA ASN A 500 -52.66 45.83 129.83
C ASN A 500 -51.70 45.63 128.67
N SER A 501 -50.41 45.92 128.84
CA SER A 501 -49.43 45.67 127.79
C SER A 501 -48.10 45.18 128.31
N VAL A 502 -47.44 44.41 127.46
CA VAL A 502 -46.10 43.91 127.68
C VAL A 502 -45.26 44.21 126.45
N ALA A 503 -44.02 44.60 126.70
CA ALA A 503 -43.03 44.76 125.65
C ALA A 503 -41.75 44.05 126.05
N MET A 504 -41.12 43.45 125.05
CA MET A 504 -39.82 42.83 125.18
C MET A 504 -38.85 43.53 124.24
N THR A 505 -37.73 43.94 124.81
CA THR A 505 -36.56 44.34 124.03
C THR A 505 -35.33 43.61 124.57
N ILE A 506 -34.18 43.88 123.94
CA ILE A 506 -32.88 43.36 124.36
C ILE A 506 -32.01 44.53 124.82
N ALA A 507 -31.19 44.30 125.83
CA ALA A 507 -30.14 45.18 126.32
C ALA A 507 -28.79 44.46 126.31
N ASN A 508 -27.71 45.13 125.94
CA ASN A 508 -26.35 44.62 126.10
C ASN A 508 -25.71 45.16 127.39
N ILE A 509 -25.71 44.36 128.45
CA ILE A 509 -25.22 44.74 129.77
C ILE A 509 -23.87 44.05 130.03
N ASN A 510 -22.80 44.83 130.11
CA ASN A 510 -21.44 44.33 130.35
C ASN A 510 -20.97 43.25 129.34
N GLY A 511 -21.43 43.32 128.09
CA GLY A 511 -21.06 42.37 127.03
C GLY A 511 -21.94 41.12 126.94
N ASP A 512 -22.93 40.97 127.82
CA ASP A 512 -23.94 39.91 127.76
C ASP A 512 -25.31 40.50 127.39
N TYR A 513 -26.09 39.77 126.58
CA TYR A 513 -27.44 40.19 126.20
C TYR A 513 -28.46 39.78 127.25
N TRP A 514 -29.38 40.69 127.52
CA TRP A 514 -30.47 40.53 128.47
C TRP A 514 -31.79 40.83 127.80
N PHE A 515 -32.77 39.95 127.99
CA PHE A 515 -34.15 40.32 127.73
C PHE A 515 -34.60 41.30 128.80
N VAL A 516 -35.17 42.41 128.35
CA VAL A 516 -35.78 43.42 129.21
C VAL A 516 -37.27 43.36 128.93
N ASN A 517 -37.99 42.75 129.86
CA ASN A 517 -39.42 42.59 129.81
C ASN A 517 -40.06 43.62 130.72
N THR A 518 -40.76 44.57 130.11
CA THR A 518 -41.43 45.64 130.83
C THR A 518 -42.94 45.48 130.70
N PHE A 519 -43.64 45.74 131.80
CA PHE A 519 -45.10 45.67 131.87
C PHE A 519 -45.63 47.08 132.08
N ALA A 520 -46.61 47.48 131.27
CA ALA A 520 -47.20 48.82 131.33
C ALA A 520 -48.68 48.73 131.69
N SER A 521 -49.10 49.58 132.64
CA SER A 521 -50.48 49.64 133.14
C SER A 521 -51.29 50.81 132.56
N GLU A 522 -50.66 51.78 131.88
CA GLU A 522 -51.33 52.96 131.32
C GLU A 522 -50.80 53.32 129.91
N THR A 523 -51.34 52.70 128.86
CA THR A 523 -50.97 52.93 127.45
C THR A 523 -52.10 53.55 126.63
N LYS A 524 -51.77 54.26 125.53
CA LYS A 524 -52.74 55.00 124.70
C LYS A 524 -52.70 54.68 123.20
N GLN A 525 -51.69 53.94 122.71
CA GLN A 525 -51.43 53.74 121.29
C GLN A 525 -51.34 52.24 120.89
N PRO A 526 -52.48 51.56 120.67
CA PRO A 526 -52.51 50.16 120.24
C PRO A 526 -52.06 49.99 118.78
N ILE A 527 -51.32 48.91 118.49
CA ILE A 527 -50.83 48.59 117.14
C ILE A 527 -51.80 47.64 116.41
N ASN A 528 -52.22 47.98 115.17
CA ASN A 528 -53.07 47.13 114.31
C ASN A 528 -52.27 46.51 113.16
N LEU A 529 -52.22 45.17 113.08
CA LEU A 529 -51.36 44.43 112.16
C LEU A 529 -51.97 44.13 110.76
N ASN A 530 -53.23 44.50 110.46
CA ASN A 530 -53.99 43.98 109.31
C ASN A 530 -54.39 44.98 108.18
N GLN A 531 -53.91 46.22 108.17
CA GLN A 531 -54.56 47.30 107.39
C GLN A 531 -54.30 47.30 105.85
N ASP A 532 -53.17 46.78 105.34
CA ASP A 532 -52.70 47.11 103.97
C ASP A 532 -52.80 45.97 102.91
N LEU A 533 -53.23 44.76 103.27
CA LEU A 533 -53.14 43.60 102.38
C LEU A 533 -54.05 43.66 101.14
N ALA A 534 -55.30 44.12 101.28
CA ALA A 534 -56.29 44.09 100.19
C ALA A 534 -55.96 45.02 99.01
N GLN A 535 -55.25 46.13 99.26
CA GLN A 535 -54.88 47.07 98.21
C GLN A 535 -53.75 46.54 97.31
N LEU A 536 -52.85 45.73 97.85
CA LEU A 536 -51.72 45.17 97.12
C LEU A 536 -52.17 44.05 96.16
N ASP A 537 -53.13 43.22 96.57
CA ASP A 537 -53.73 42.17 95.71
C ASP A 537 -54.40 42.77 94.46
N ALA A 538 -55.12 43.89 94.61
CA ALA A 538 -55.79 44.55 93.48
C ALA A 538 -54.80 45.13 92.45
N LYS A 539 -53.64 45.64 92.90
CA LYS A 539 -52.59 46.18 92.02
C LYS A 539 -51.93 45.08 91.18
N LEU A 540 -51.70 43.90 91.76
CA LEU A 540 -51.14 42.76 91.05
C LEU A 540 -52.06 42.28 89.92
N ALA A 541 -53.36 42.15 90.20
CA ALA A 541 -54.34 41.69 89.21
C ALA A 541 -54.42 42.61 87.97
N GLU A 542 -54.36 43.93 88.17
CA GLU A 542 -54.37 44.89 87.06
C GLU A 542 -53.07 44.81 86.23
N ALA A 543 -51.92 44.64 86.87
CA ALA A 543 -50.64 44.50 86.18
C ALA A 543 -50.59 43.22 85.30
N GLN A 544 -51.11 42.09 85.81
CA GLN A 544 -51.23 40.83 85.06
C GLN A 544 -52.12 40.95 83.81
N LYS A 545 -53.23 41.66 83.94
CA LYS A 545 -54.16 41.93 82.83
C LYS A 545 -53.50 42.77 81.73
N GLN A 546 -52.82 43.85 82.10
CA GLN A 546 -52.12 44.72 81.15
C GLN A 546 -51.01 43.98 80.40
N ASN A 547 -50.24 43.13 81.10
CA ASN A 547 -49.20 42.32 80.48
C ASN A 547 -49.76 41.31 79.45
N SER A 548 -50.85 40.63 79.79
CA SER A 548 -51.51 39.67 78.88
C SER A 548 -52.00 40.33 77.58
N GLN A 549 -52.53 41.56 77.66
CA GLN A 549 -52.98 42.32 76.49
C GLN A 549 -51.81 42.74 75.59
N ALA A 550 -50.71 43.22 76.18
CA ALA A 550 -49.53 43.62 75.42
C ALA A 550 -48.88 42.42 74.71
N GLN A 551 -48.81 41.26 75.35
CA GLN A 551 -48.27 40.04 74.75
C GLN A 551 -49.12 39.51 73.58
N THR A 552 -50.44 39.66 73.66
CA THR A 552 -51.35 39.33 72.56
C THR A 552 -51.13 40.26 71.36
N ALA A 553 -51.02 41.57 71.60
CA ALA A 553 -50.75 42.54 70.54
C ALA A 553 -49.40 42.29 69.84
N LEU A 554 -48.38 41.90 70.60
CA LEU A 554 -47.06 41.54 70.09
C LEU A 554 -47.12 40.32 69.16
N THR A 555 -47.91 39.30 69.53
CA THR A 555 -48.08 38.08 68.73
C THR A 555 -48.73 38.41 67.39
N ASN A 556 -49.76 39.25 67.38
CA ASN A 556 -50.45 39.67 66.15
C ASN A 556 -49.51 40.48 65.23
N ALA A 557 -48.75 41.42 65.78
CA ALA A 557 -47.80 42.21 65.00
C ALA A 557 -46.70 41.34 64.35
N LYS A 558 -46.20 40.32 65.07
CA LYS A 558 -45.22 39.36 64.52
C LYS A 558 -45.83 38.53 63.37
N ALA A 559 -47.11 38.16 63.45
CA ALA A 559 -47.80 37.43 62.39
C ALA A 559 -48.00 38.30 61.12
N GLU A 560 -48.32 39.58 61.29
CA GLU A 560 -48.43 40.56 60.19
C GLU A 560 -47.08 40.75 59.48
N LEU A 561 -45.99 40.95 60.23
CA LEU A 561 -44.63 41.02 59.69
C LEU A 561 -44.25 39.77 58.89
N ALA A 562 -44.61 38.58 59.37
CA ALA A 562 -44.38 37.33 58.65
C ALA A 562 -45.19 37.25 57.33
N ALA A 563 -46.40 37.79 57.31
CA ALA A 563 -47.21 37.89 56.09
C ALA A 563 -46.62 38.90 55.09
N ALA A 564 -46.16 40.06 55.54
CA ALA A 564 -45.49 41.06 54.70
C ALA A 564 -44.16 40.53 54.14
N SER A 565 -43.38 39.80 54.93
CA SER A 565 -42.15 39.14 54.48
C SER A 565 -42.39 38.11 53.37
N ARG A 566 -43.47 37.31 53.48
CA ARG A 566 -43.88 36.40 52.40
C ARG A 566 -44.27 37.13 51.12
N LYS A 567 -45.02 38.23 51.22
CA LYS A 567 -45.38 39.07 50.06
C LYS A 567 -44.15 39.66 49.38
N TYR A 568 -43.16 40.13 50.14
CA TYR A 568 -41.88 40.60 49.62
C TYR A 568 -41.13 39.49 48.85
N ALA A 569 -41.04 38.29 49.42
CA ALA A 569 -40.41 37.14 48.76
C ALA A 569 -41.10 36.78 47.43
N SER A 570 -42.44 36.71 47.40
CA SER A 570 -43.19 36.44 46.16
C SER A 570 -43.02 37.55 45.11
N ALA A 571 -42.96 38.82 45.51
CA ALA A 571 -42.69 39.92 44.59
C ALA A 571 -41.27 39.85 44.00
N PHE A 572 -40.29 39.41 44.79
CA PHE A 572 -38.90 39.23 44.37
C PHE A 572 -38.75 38.09 43.35
N GLU A 573 -39.44 36.98 43.60
CA GLU A 573 -39.52 35.86 42.65
C GLU A 573 -40.20 36.25 41.33
N ALA A 574 -41.32 36.97 41.40
CA ALA A 574 -42.03 37.46 40.21
C ALA A 574 -41.17 38.40 39.36
N LYS A 575 -40.39 39.29 40.00
CA LYS A 575 -39.39 40.13 39.32
C LYS A 575 -38.32 39.29 38.63
N THR A 576 -37.75 38.33 39.36
CA THR A 576 -36.69 37.45 38.84
C THR A 576 -37.16 36.68 37.60
N ASN A 577 -38.40 36.21 37.59
CA ASN A 577 -38.98 35.53 36.43
C ASN A 577 -39.19 36.46 35.23
N ALA A 578 -39.62 37.71 35.45
CA ALA A 578 -39.71 38.72 34.40
C ALA A 578 -38.32 39.08 33.80
N GLU A 579 -37.27 39.14 34.64
CA GLU A 579 -35.90 39.38 34.18
C GLU A 579 -35.36 38.22 33.33
N LYS A 580 -35.66 36.97 33.70
CA LYS A 580 -35.33 35.78 32.89
C LYS A 580 -36.02 35.80 31.53
N GLU A 581 -37.29 36.21 31.49
CA GLU A 581 -38.03 36.35 30.24
C GLU A 581 -37.42 37.43 29.34
N LEU A 582 -37.08 38.60 29.88
CA LEU A 582 -36.40 39.67 29.15
C LEU A 582 -35.03 39.21 28.60
N ALA A 583 -34.24 38.51 29.41
CA ALA A 583 -32.95 37.94 29.00
C ALA A 583 -33.09 36.93 27.85
N SER A 584 -34.12 36.06 27.92
CA SER A 584 -34.42 35.11 26.86
C SER A 584 -34.79 35.79 25.54
N LYS A 585 -35.61 36.85 25.57
CA LYS A 585 -36.02 37.58 24.37
C LYS A 585 -34.89 38.43 23.75
N THR A 586 -33.93 38.87 24.56
CA THR A 586 -32.76 39.63 24.09
C THR A 586 -31.63 38.76 23.54
N ALA A 587 -31.54 37.49 23.91
CA ALA A 587 -30.48 36.57 23.46
C ALA A 587 -30.61 36.09 22.00
N SER A 588 -31.80 36.18 21.38
CA SER A 588 -31.98 35.76 19.98
C SER A 588 -31.24 36.70 19.00
N PRO A 589 -30.43 36.18 18.06
CA PRO A 589 -29.69 36.99 17.07
C PRO A 589 -30.63 37.64 16.02
N LEU A 590 -30.18 38.75 15.42
CA LEU A 590 -30.90 39.46 14.35
C LEU A 590 -30.94 38.58 13.09
N GLN A 591 -32.14 38.30 12.58
CA GLN A 591 -32.31 37.47 11.38
C GLN A 591 -32.04 38.25 10.10
N THR A 592 -32.22 39.58 10.11
CA THR A 592 -32.02 40.43 8.93
C THR A 592 -30.55 40.45 8.48
N GLU A 593 -29.58 40.51 9.39
CA GLU A 593 -28.15 40.55 9.03
C GLU A 593 -27.70 39.27 8.28
N VAL A 594 -28.23 38.12 8.69
CA VAL A 594 -27.93 36.82 8.05
C VAL A 594 -28.60 36.74 6.67
N ALA A 595 -29.85 37.18 6.56
CA ALA A 595 -30.57 37.19 5.28
C ALA A 595 -29.94 38.16 4.26
N GLU A 596 -29.45 39.32 4.70
CA GLU A 596 -28.76 40.30 3.84
C GLU A 596 -27.43 39.78 3.30
N LYS A 597 -26.64 39.08 4.12
CA LYS A 597 -25.40 38.42 3.66
C LYS A 597 -25.69 37.32 2.63
N ASN A 598 -26.76 36.56 2.80
CA ASN A 598 -27.19 35.57 1.82
C ASN A 598 -27.66 36.21 0.50
N LEU A 599 -28.33 37.35 0.56
CA LEU A 599 -28.69 38.13 -0.63
C LEU A 599 -27.45 38.69 -1.35
N GLN A 600 -26.42 39.15 -0.62
CA GLN A 600 -25.15 39.57 -1.21
C GLN A 600 -24.44 38.42 -1.94
N LEU A 601 -24.40 37.23 -1.34
CA LEU A 601 -23.84 36.04 -1.97
C LEU A 601 -24.61 35.62 -3.23
N ALA A 602 -25.95 35.70 -3.22
CA ALA A 602 -26.77 35.42 -4.37
C ALA A 602 -26.52 36.40 -5.53
N ASN A 603 -26.33 37.70 -5.23
CA ASN A 603 -25.95 38.71 -6.23
C ASN A 603 -24.55 38.46 -6.81
N LEU A 604 -23.57 38.08 -5.98
CA LEU A 604 -22.23 37.73 -6.45
C LEU A 604 -22.25 36.49 -7.37
N ALA A 605 -23.09 35.50 -7.05
CA ALA A 605 -23.28 34.33 -7.90
C ALA A 605 -23.85 34.69 -9.28
N LEU A 606 -24.77 35.66 -9.37
CA LEU A 606 -25.26 36.19 -10.64
C LEU A 606 -24.15 36.88 -11.44
N THR A 607 -23.34 37.72 -10.81
CA THR A 607 -22.18 38.36 -11.48
C THR A 607 -21.22 37.32 -12.06
N ASN A 608 -20.88 36.29 -11.29
CA ASN A 608 -20.01 35.21 -11.75
C ASN A 608 -20.63 34.38 -12.88
N ALA A 609 -21.96 34.20 -12.89
CA ALA A 609 -22.67 33.52 -13.97
C ALA A 609 -22.68 34.36 -15.26
N GLN A 610 -22.85 35.68 -15.15
CA GLN A 610 -22.74 36.62 -16.27
C GLN A 610 -21.35 36.64 -16.89
N GLU A 611 -20.29 36.62 -16.08
CA GLU A 611 -18.90 36.55 -16.56
C GLU A 611 -18.62 35.21 -17.27
N ARG A 612 -19.13 34.10 -16.73
CA ARG A 612 -19.08 32.78 -17.39
C ARG A 612 -19.77 32.80 -18.76
N LYS A 613 -20.94 33.45 -18.86
CA LYS A 613 -21.65 33.61 -20.14
C LYS A 613 -20.81 34.39 -21.15
N ALA A 614 -20.26 35.54 -20.77
CA ALA A 614 -19.42 36.35 -21.66
C ALA A 614 -18.18 35.59 -22.16
N ASN A 615 -17.53 34.81 -21.29
CA ASN A 615 -16.41 33.94 -21.66
C ASN A 615 -16.83 32.81 -22.61
N ALA A 616 -18.00 32.20 -22.37
CA ALA A 616 -18.54 31.17 -23.24
C ALA A 616 -18.95 31.71 -24.63
N GLU A 617 -19.53 32.91 -24.70
CA GLU A 617 -19.84 33.61 -25.96
C GLU A 617 -18.57 33.84 -26.79
N LYS A 618 -17.50 34.34 -26.15
CA LYS A 618 -16.19 34.55 -26.80
C LYS A 618 -15.55 33.23 -27.25
N ALA A 619 -15.72 32.15 -26.49
CA ALA A 619 -15.26 30.83 -26.89
C ALA A 619 -16.02 30.33 -28.13
N VAL A 620 -17.35 30.48 -28.17
CA VAL A 620 -18.18 30.12 -29.33
C VAL A 620 -17.76 30.90 -30.57
N GLU A 621 -17.51 32.20 -30.46
CA GLU A 621 -17.03 33.04 -31.57
C GLU A 621 -15.67 32.54 -32.10
N ASN A 622 -14.71 32.30 -31.21
CA ASN A 622 -13.37 31.82 -31.58
C ASN A 622 -13.39 30.43 -32.23
N PHE A 623 -14.14 29.47 -31.67
CA PHE A 623 -14.25 28.14 -32.25
C PHE A 623 -15.04 28.14 -33.57
N SER A 624 -16.03 29.03 -33.72
CA SER A 624 -16.75 29.19 -35.00
C SER A 624 -15.82 29.71 -36.10
N ARG A 625 -14.98 30.70 -35.80
CA ARG A 625 -13.95 31.20 -36.73
C ARG A 625 -12.93 30.11 -37.07
N SER A 626 -12.43 29.38 -36.07
CA SER A 626 -11.50 28.27 -36.30
C SER A 626 -12.12 27.17 -37.17
N GLN A 627 -13.40 26.86 -36.99
CA GLN A 627 -14.12 25.90 -37.84
C GLN A 627 -14.17 26.37 -39.30
N ALA A 628 -14.45 27.65 -39.55
CA ALA A 628 -14.48 28.21 -40.92
C ALA A 628 -13.09 28.17 -41.60
N GLU A 629 -12.03 28.46 -40.87
CA GLU A 629 -10.64 28.35 -41.35
C GLU A 629 -10.28 26.90 -41.71
N LYS A 630 -10.64 25.95 -40.84
CA LYS A 630 -10.42 24.51 -41.06
C LYS A 630 -11.23 23.97 -42.24
N GLN A 631 -12.47 24.46 -42.44
CA GLN A 631 -13.29 24.12 -43.60
C GLN A 631 -12.62 24.59 -44.90
N THR A 632 -12.07 25.81 -44.90
CA THR A 632 -11.33 26.37 -46.05
C THR A 632 -10.06 25.57 -46.34
N ALA A 633 -9.33 25.16 -45.31
CA ALA A 633 -8.14 24.31 -45.45
C ALA A 633 -8.47 22.92 -46.01
N LEU A 634 -9.61 22.34 -45.62
CA LEU A 634 -10.09 21.06 -46.15
C LEU A 634 -10.40 21.16 -47.65
N GLU A 635 -11.11 22.20 -48.08
CA GLU A 635 -11.40 22.37 -49.52
C GLU A 635 -10.13 22.63 -50.33
N THR A 636 -9.19 23.41 -49.80
CA THR A 636 -7.86 23.58 -50.43
C THR A 636 -7.13 22.25 -50.59
N ALA A 637 -7.12 21.41 -49.54
CA ALA A 637 -6.46 20.10 -49.59
C ALA A 637 -7.12 19.15 -50.61
N LYS A 638 -8.46 19.22 -50.78
CA LYS A 638 -9.19 18.43 -51.78
C LYS A 638 -8.86 18.88 -53.21
N ASP A 639 -8.75 20.18 -53.46
CA ASP A 639 -8.38 20.72 -54.78
C ASP A 639 -6.94 20.31 -55.17
N GLU A 640 -6.01 20.36 -54.21
CA GLU A 640 -4.65 19.89 -54.41
C GLU A 640 -4.58 18.38 -54.70
N LEU A 641 -5.42 17.57 -54.03
CA LEU A 641 -5.54 16.15 -54.29
C LEU A 641 -6.09 15.87 -55.70
N ALA A 642 -7.11 16.62 -56.13
CA ALA A 642 -7.66 16.50 -57.48
C ALA A 642 -6.60 16.82 -58.56
N THR A 643 -5.79 17.84 -58.32
CA THR A 643 -4.65 18.21 -59.18
C THR A 643 -3.62 17.08 -59.23
N ALA A 644 -3.23 16.51 -58.07
CA ALA A 644 -2.28 15.39 -58.01
C ALA A 644 -2.80 14.14 -58.73
N LYS A 645 -4.10 13.82 -58.60
CA LYS A 645 -4.73 12.69 -59.32
C LYS A 645 -4.73 12.88 -60.84
N THR A 646 -4.86 14.12 -61.30
CA THR A 646 -4.75 14.46 -62.73
C THR A 646 -3.33 14.20 -63.23
N ALA A 647 -2.31 14.69 -62.52
CA ALA A 647 -0.91 14.45 -62.87
C ALA A 647 -0.54 12.94 -62.85
N GLN A 648 -1.08 12.17 -61.91
CA GLN A 648 -0.92 10.71 -61.87
C GLN A 648 -1.50 10.03 -63.12
N LYS A 649 -2.68 10.45 -63.57
CA LYS A 649 -3.33 9.94 -64.78
C LYS A 649 -2.48 10.25 -66.02
N ASP A 650 -1.93 11.45 -66.12
CA ASP A 650 -1.07 11.86 -67.24
C ASP A 650 0.24 11.06 -67.25
N ALA A 651 0.87 10.88 -66.08
CA ALA A 651 2.07 10.06 -65.95
C ALA A 651 1.82 8.59 -66.33
N LYS A 652 0.67 8.02 -65.95
CA LYS A 652 0.25 6.67 -66.37
C LYS A 652 0.10 6.58 -67.89
N THR A 653 -0.53 7.58 -68.50
CA THR A 653 -0.72 7.62 -69.96
C THR A 653 0.62 7.71 -70.68
N ALA A 654 1.52 8.58 -70.22
CA ALA A 654 2.86 8.72 -70.78
C ALA A 654 3.68 7.42 -70.70
N LEU A 655 3.58 6.67 -69.60
CA LEU A 655 4.24 5.36 -69.47
C LEU A 655 3.70 4.37 -70.51
N THR A 656 2.38 4.25 -70.66
CA THR A 656 1.77 3.37 -71.67
C THR A 656 2.24 3.74 -73.08
N THR A 657 2.30 5.03 -73.41
CA THR A 657 2.80 5.50 -74.71
C THR A 657 4.28 5.16 -74.92
N ALA A 658 5.13 5.33 -73.90
CA ALA A 658 6.54 4.99 -73.98
C ALA A 658 6.75 3.47 -74.18
N GLN A 659 5.98 2.64 -73.48
CA GLN A 659 6.05 1.18 -73.63
C GLN A 659 5.62 0.72 -75.04
N ALA A 660 4.55 1.30 -75.58
CA ALA A 660 4.10 1.00 -76.94
C ALA A 660 5.14 1.39 -78.01
N LYS A 661 5.84 2.52 -77.82
CA LYS A 661 6.93 2.94 -78.72
C LYS A 661 8.13 2.00 -78.65
N LEU A 662 8.58 1.63 -77.45
CA LEU A 662 9.66 0.67 -77.26
C LEU A 662 9.36 -0.65 -77.99
N GLN A 663 8.16 -1.19 -77.79
CA GLN A 663 7.75 -2.44 -78.44
C GLN A 663 7.78 -2.35 -79.98
N ALA A 664 7.39 -1.20 -80.54
CA ALA A 664 7.45 -0.99 -81.98
C ALA A 664 8.88 -0.97 -82.51
N GLU A 665 9.82 -0.35 -81.79
CA GLU A 665 11.23 -0.28 -82.17
C GLU A 665 11.97 -1.62 -81.96
N GLU A 666 11.60 -2.41 -80.95
CA GLU A 666 12.09 -3.79 -80.77
C GLU A 666 11.65 -4.69 -81.92
N ASN A 667 10.40 -4.57 -82.37
CA ASN A 667 9.90 -5.34 -83.51
C ASN A 667 10.68 -5.04 -84.81
N LYS A 668 11.07 -3.77 -85.03
CA LYS A 668 11.93 -3.38 -86.16
C LYS A 668 13.32 -3.98 -86.06
N LEU A 669 13.91 -4.01 -84.86
CA LEU A 669 15.22 -4.62 -84.63
C LEU A 669 15.19 -6.12 -84.97
N THR A 670 14.17 -6.85 -84.51
CA THR A 670 13.98 -8.27 -84.83
C THR A 670 13.87 -8.49 -86.34
N ALA A 671 13.08 -7.66 -87.04
CA ALA A 671 12.93 -7.77 -88.49
C ALA A 671 14.26 -7.58 -89.25
N LEU A 672 15.10 -6.63 -88.81
CA LEU A 672 16.44 -6.42 -89.39
C LEU A 672 17.38 -7.61 -89.12
N GLN A 673 17.32 -8.19 -87.91
CA GLN A 673 18.09 -9.39 -87.56
C GLN A 673 17.70 -10.61 -88.40
N ASP A 674 16.39 -10.81 -88.64
CA ASP A 674 15.89 -11.87 -89.51
C ASP A 674 16.36 -11.71 -90.97
N GLU A 675 16.44 -10.48 -91.46
CA GLU A 675 16.99 -10.18 -92.79
C GLU A 675 18.50 -10.46 -92.87
N GLN A 676 19.26 -10.10 -91.83
CA GLN A 676 20.69 -10.41 -91.73
C GLN A 676 20.95 -11.92 -91.72
N ALA A 677 20.11 -12.70 -91.04
CA ALA A 677 20.21 -14.16 -91.04
C ALA A 677 20.05 -14.76 -92.44
N LYS A 678 19.17 -14.19 -93.28
CA LYS A 678 19.01 -14.60 -94.69
C LYS A 678 20.25 -14.26 -95.52
N LEU A 679 20.84 -13.08 -95.32
CA LEU A 679 22.08 -12.69 -95.98
C LEU A 679 23.24 -13.62 -95.62
N HIS A 680 23.36 -14.04 -94.35
CA HIS A 680 24.35 -15.03 -93.93
C HIS A 680 24.15 -16.40 -94.58
N ALA A 681 22.91 -16.89 -94.65
CA ALA A 681 22.60 -18.16 -95.32
C ALA A 681 22.93 -18.12 -96.83
N GLU A 682 22.66 -17.00 -97.49
CA GLU A 682 23.06 -16.77 -98.89
C GLU A 682 24.59 -16.75 -99.04
N LYS A 683 25.30 -16.09 -98.12
CA LYS A 683 26.77 -16.05 -98.09
C LYS A 683 27.37 -17.45 -97.99
N ASP A 684 26.87 -18.28 -97.09
CA ASP A 684 27.33 -19.67 -96.91
C ASP A 684 27.15 -20.49 -98.19
N LYS A 685 25.99 -20.32 -98.87
CA LYS A 685 25.72 -20.96 -100.15
C LYS A 685 26.69 -20.46 -101.24
N LEU A 686 26.92 -19.16 -101.35
CA LEU A 686 27.84 -18.59 -102.33
C LEU A 686 29.28 -19.10 -102.14
N VAL A 687 29.73 -19.25 -100.89
CA VAL A 687 31.05 -19.82 -100.57
C VAL A 687 31.14 -21.30 -100.95
N SER A 688 30.07 -22.07 -100.68
CA SER A 688 30.00 -23.48 -101.10
C SER A 688 30.05 -23.61 -102.63
N ASP A 689 29.28 -22.81 -103.35
CA ASP A 689 29.26 -22.77 -104.82
C ASP A 689 30.64 -22.37 -105.37
N ALA A 690 31.33 -21.40 -104.75
CA ALA A 690 32.68 -20.99 -105.14
C ALA A 690 33.70 -22.13 -105.03
N LYS A 691 33.66 -22.93 -103.95
CA LYS A 691 34.55 -24.09 -103.76
C LYS A 691 34.32 -25.16 -104.83
N ALA A 692 33.06 -25.44 -105.17
CA ALA A 692 32.71 -26.39 -106.22
C ALA A 692 33.22 -25.90 -107.59
N ILE A 693 32.97 -24.64 -107.94
CA ILE A 693 33.43 -24.02 -109.19
C ILE A 693 34.96 -24.02 -109.28
N ALA A 694 35.67 -23.69 -108.20
CA ALA A 694 37.13 -23.69 -108.18
C ALA A 694 37.73 -25.09 -108.35
N THR A 695 37.11 -26.10 -107.75
CA THR A 695 37.51 -27.51 -107.90
C THR A 695 37.35 -27.97 -109.35
N GLU A 696 36.20 -27.67 -109.96
CA GLU A 696 35.92 -27.98 -111.37
C GLU A 696 36.86 -27.25 -112.32
N LEU A 697 37.08 -25.95 -112.13
CA LEU A 697 38.00 -25.16 -112.96
C LEU A 697 39.44 -25.67 -112.86
N SER A 698 39.90 -26.02 -111.66
CA SER A 698 41.23 -26.59 -111.45
C SER A 698 41.38 -27.96 -112.12
N ALA A 699 40.33 -28.78 -112.11
CA ALA A 699 40.31 -30.06 -112.82
C ALA A 699 40.42 -29.87 -114.34
N TYR A 700 39.72 -28.89 -114.93
CA TYR A 700 39.81 -28.60 -116.36
C TYR A 700 41.15 -27.97 -116.77
N LEU A 701 41.67 -27.00 -116.01
CA LEU A 701 42.95 -26.33 -116.33
C LEU A 701 44.15 -27.29 -116.27
N ASN A 702 44.09 -28.30 -115.40
CA ASN A 702 45.13 -29.30 -115.24
C ASN A 702 44.83 -30.60 -116.01
N ALA A 703 43.79 -30.65 -116.85
CA ALA A 703 43.32 -31.89 -117.47
C ALA A 703 44.41 -32.60 -118.30
N ASP A 704 45.21 -31.84 -119.06
CA ASP A 704 46.33 -32.40 -119.84
C ASP A 704 47.42 -33.00 -118.97
N LYS A 705 47.81 -32.28 -117.91
CA LYS A 705 48.82 -32.74 -116.97
C LYS A 705 48.33 -33.98 -116.22
N ASN A 706 47.09 -33.95 -115.73
CA ASN A 706 46.49 -35.05 -114.98
C ASN A 706 46.33 -36.30 -115.86
N LEU A 707 45.94 -36.14 -117.12
CA LEU A 707 45.88 -37.24 -118.08
C LEU A 707 47.27 -37.81 -118.36
N ALA A 708 48.28 -36.96 -118.58
CA ALA A 708 49.66 -37.40 -118.81
C ALA A 708 50.23 -38.14 -117.59
N ASP A 709 49.98 -37.65 -116.37
CA ASP A 709 50.42 -38.29 -115.13
C ASP A 709 49.73 -39.64 -114.93
N ALA A 710 48.43 -39.75 -115.25
CA ALA A 710 47.69 -41.01 -115.21
C ALA A 710 48.18 -42.03 -116.26
N GLN A 711 48.44 -41.58 -117.50
CA GLN A 711 49.01 -42.41 -118.56
C GLN A 711 50.41 -42.90 -118.19
N ALA A 712 51.27 -42.03 -117.66
CA ALA A 712 52.60 -42.39 -117.20
C ALA A 712 52.55 -43.42 -116.07
N LYS A 713 51.62 -43.27 -115.12
CA LYS A 713 51.41 -44.23 -114.02
C LYS A 713 50.96 -45.60 -114.53
N VAL A 714 50.07 -45.65 -115.53
CA VAL A 714 49.66 -46.91 -116.18
C VAL A 714 50.86 -47.54 -116.92
N ALA A 715 51.61 -46.78 -117.71
CA ALA A 715 52.77 -47.29 -118.44
C ALA A 715 53.89 -47.82 -117.53
N ASP A 716 54.17 -47.13 -116.42
CA ASP A 716 55.11 -47.58 -115.39
C ASP A 716 54.64 -48.90 -114.75
N LEU A 717 53.35 -49.00 -114.41
CA LEU A 717 52.77 -50.22 -113.83
C LEU A 717 52.73 -51.39 -114.82
N GLU A 718 52.49 -51.16 -116.12
CA GLU A 718 52.57 -52.19 -117.17
C GLU A 718 54.00 -52.70 -117.37
N THR A 719 54.98 -51.80 -117.30
CA THR A 719 56.40 -52.14 -117.34
C THR A 719 56.80 -52.98 -116.12
N LYS A 720 56.41 -52.53 -114.92
CA LYS A 720 56.64 -53.27 -113.67
C LYS A 720 55.95 -54.62 -113.66
N LEU A 721 54.75 -54.73 -114.24
CA LEU A 721 54.04 -56.00 -114.36
C LEU A 721 54.79 -56.98 -115.27
N THR A 722 55.35 -56.49 -116.38
CA THR A 722 56.17 -57.30 -117.30
C THR A 722 57.45 -57.79 -116.62
N GLN A 723 58.11 -56.91 -115.85
CA GLN A 723 59.29 -57.27 -115.06
C GLN A 723 58.95 -58.28 -113.97
N ALA A 724 57.85 -58.08 -113.23
CA ALA A 724 57.38 -59.00 -112.20
C ALA A 724 57.04 -60.38 -112.79
N LYS A 725 56.37 -60.44 -113.95
CA LYS A 725 56.08 -61.70 -114.66
C LYS A 725 57.35 -62.40 -115.14
N SER A 726 58.33 -61.66 -115.63
CA SER A 726 59.62 -62.21 -116.06
C SER A 726 60.42 -62.75 -114.87
N ALA A 727 60.45 -62.03 -113.74
CA ALA A 727 61.09 -62.46 -112.51
C ALA A 727 60.39 -63.70 -111.91
N ALA A 728 59.05 -63.73 -111.94
CA ALA A 728 58.26 -64.89 -111.51
C ALA A 728 58.56 -66.11 -112.37
N LYS A 729 58.65 -65.94 -113.70
CA LYS A 729 59.03 -67.03 -114.61
C LYS A 729 60.46 -67.53 -114.34
N LEU A 730 61.43 -66.62 -114.16
CA LEU A 730 62.80 -67.00 -113.86
C LEU A 730 62.92 -67.74 -112.52
N ALA A 731 62.21 -67.27 -111.49
CA ALA A 731 62.16 -67.92 -110.19
C ALA A 731 61.50 -69.30 -110.27
N GLN A 732 60.45 -69.45 -111.10
CA GLN A 732 59.81 -70.73 -111.37
C GLN A 732 60.73 -71.69 -112.13
N ASP A 733 61.41 -71.22 -113.19
CA ASP A 733 62.36 -72.03 -113.95
C ASP A 733 63.54 -72.48 -113.05
N LYS A 734 64.00 -71.61 -112.13
CA LYS A 734 65.02 -71.95 -111.10
C LYS A 734 64.50 -73.02 -110.13
N LEU A 735 63.27 -72.87 -109.64
CA LEU A 735 62.63 -73.88 -108.79
C LEU A 735 62.53 -75.23 -109.50
N ASP A 736 62.10 -75.24 -110.76
CA ASP A 736 61.96 -76.46 -111.57
C ASP A 736 63.33 -77.15 -111.77
N ALA A 737 64.37 -76.37 -112.07
CA ALA A 737 65.73 -76.87 -112.24
C ALA A 737 66.32 -77.46 -110.95
N ILE A 738 66.17 -76.77 -109.81
CA ILE A 738 66.65 -77.26 -108.52
C ILE A 738 65.83 -78.48 -108.08
N THR A 739 64.52 -78.51 -108.35
CA THR A 739 63.68 -79.69 -108.07
C THR A 739 64.12 -80.90 -108.90
N ALA A 740 64.53 -80.69 -110.16
CA ALA A 740 65.08 -81.75 -111.00
C ALA A 740 66.46 -82.23 -110.51
N LYS A 741 67.34 -81.31 -110.11
CA LYS A 741 68.63 -81.61 -109.48
C LYS A 741 68.45 -82.40 -108.20
N LEU A 742 67.50 -82.00 -107.35
CA LEU A 742 67.17 -82.68 -106.10
C LEU A 742 66.79 -84.14 -106.35
N LYS A 743 65.90 -84.39 -107.32
CA LYS A 743 65.51 -85.75 -107.72
C LYS A 743 66.70 -86.58 -108.21
N ALA A 744 67.60 -85.99 -108.98
CA ALA A 744 68.79 -86.69 -109.48
C ALA A 744 69.77 -87.05 -108.35
N GLU A 745 70.03 -86.12 -107.41
CA GLU A 745 70.91 -86.38 -106.28
C GLU A 745 70.30 -87.37 -105.28
N GLN A 746 68.96 -87.37 -105.10
CA GLN A 746 68.22 -88.39 -104.36
C GLN A 746 68.34 -89.77 -105.02
N ALA A 747 68.33 -89.84 -106.36
CA ALA A 747 68.52 -91.09 -107.09
C ALA A 747 69.95 -91.64 -106.93
N LYS A 748 70.98 -90.78 -107.04
CA LYS A 748 72.38 -91.16 -106.78
C LYS A 748 72.59 -91.63 -105.34
N LEU A 749 71.94 -90.96 -104.37
CA LEU A 749 71.98 -91.39 -102.97
C LEU A 749 71.47 -92.82 -102.81
N ALA A 750 70.37 -93.15 -103.50
CA ALA A 750 69.81 -94.49 -103.49
C ALA A 750 70.76 -95.53 -104.13
N GLU A 751 71.46 -95.19 -105.23
CA GLU A 751 72.43 -96.08 -105.88
C GLU A 751 73.67 -96.34 -105.01
N ILE A 752 74.26 -95.30 -104.40
CA ILE A 752 75.42 -95.45 -103.50
C ILE A 752 75.04 -96.21 -102.24
N GLN A 753 73.82 -96.01 -101.74
CA GLN A 753 73.27 -96.80 -100.62
C GLN A 753 73.21 -98.29 -101.02
N GLU A 754 72.76 -98.60 -102.23
CA GLU A 754 72.68 -99.98 -102.73
C GLU A 754 74.06 -100.64 -102.89
N GLU A 755 75.08 -99.89 -103.35
CA GLU A 755 76.47 -100.38 -103.50
C GLU A 755 77.16 -100.57 -102.14
N PHE A 756 76.98 -99.63 -101.21
CA PHE A 756 77.43 -99.76 -99.82
C PHE A 756 76.81 -101.01 -99.16
N ASP A 757 75.50 -101.20 -99.31
CA ASP A 757 74.79 -102.36 -98.77
C ASP A 757 75.29 -103.69 -99.38
N LYS A 758 75.72 -103.70 -100.65
CA LYS A 758 76.33 -104.88 -101.33
C LYS A 758 77.73 -105.21 -100.81
N LEU A 759 78.60 -104.23 -100.60
CA LEU A 759 79.97 -104.44 -100.12
C LEU A 759 80.00 -104.83 -98.64
N VAL A 760 79.11 -104.25 -97.82
CA VAL A 760 78.89 -104.68 -96.42
C VAL A 760 78.41 -106.14 -96.34
N LYS A 761 77.61 -106.59 -97.31
CA LYS A 761 77.20 -108.00 -97.47
C LYS A 761 78.34 -108.95 -97.90
N ALA A 762 79.39 -108.46 -98.57
CA ALA A 762 80.50 -109.29 -99.05
C ALA A 762 81.61 -109.51 -98.00
N GLU A 763 81.74 -108.62 -97.02
CA GLU A 763 82.78 -108.69 -95.97
C GLU A 763 82.39 -109.53 -94.74
N SER A 764 81.16 -110.03 -94.66
CA SER A 764 80.63 -110.77 -93.50
C SER A 764 80.45 -112.29 -93.77
N LYS A 765 81.55 -113.05 -93.69
CA LYS A 765 81.61 -114.48 -93.30
C LYS A 765 82.61 -114.56 -92.13
N ASP A 766 82.31 -114.82 -90.86
CA ASP A 766 81.23 -115.58 -90.22
C ASP A 766 80.55 -114.78 -89.07
N ASP A 767 79.27 -115.12 -88.88
CA ASP A 767 78.52 -115.17 -87.63
C ASP A 767 78.22 -113.94 -86.74
N TYR A 768 76.95 -113.93 -86.33
CA TYR A 768 76.24 -113.18 -85.26
C TYR A 768 76.11 -111.66 -85.39
N ASN A 769 74.92 -111.14 -85.71
CA ASN A 769 73.70 -111.09 -84.88
C ASN A 769 73.76 -110.00 -83.80
N LEU A 770 72.58 -109.42 -83.60
CA LEU A 770 72.14 -108.50 -82.57
C LEU A 770 72.36 -107.02 -82.86
N SER A 771 71.38 -106.36 -83.47
CA SER A 771 70.04 -106.02 -82.95
C SER A 771 70.05 -104.68 -82.25
N GLY A 772 69.07 -103.86 -82.63
CA GLY A 772 68.88 -102.52 -82.14
C GLY A 772 68.84 -102.43 -80.63
N TRP A 773 69.60 -101.50 -80.09
CA TRP A 773 69.29 -100.92 -78.79
C TRP A 773 69.99 -99.57 -78.59
N TYR A 774 70.14 -98.77 -79.65
CA TYR A 774 70.64 -97.40 -79.49
C TYR A 774 69.63 -96.40 -80.03
N LEU A 775 68.70 -96.06 -79.12
CA LEU A 775 68.14 -94.72 -78.93
C LEU A 775 66.83 -94.39 -79.67
N LYS A 776 65.63 -94.82 -79.28
CA LYS A 776 64.94 -94.68 -77.97
C LYS A 776 65.46 -93.68 -76.90
N TYR A 777 66.39 -92.76 -77.18
CA TYR A 777 67.07 -91.99 -76.11
C TYR A 777 67.12 -90.47 -76.28
N LEU A 778 66.56 -89.89 -77.35
CA LEU A 778 66.43 -88.42 -77.43
C LEU A 778 64.95 -87.99 -77.39
N ALA A 779 64.26 -88.53 -76.38
CA ALA A 779 63.02 -87.99 -75.82
C ALA A 779 63.31 -86.79 -74.90
N GLY A 780 62.39 -85.81 -74.90
CA GLY A 780 62.31 -84.69 -73.95
C GLY A 780 61.73 -83.46 -74.66
N LYS A 781 60.42 -83.17 -74.63
CA LYS A 781 59.51 -82.76 -73.53
C LYS A 781 59.91 -81.46 -72.82
N GLN A 782 58.98 -80.49 -72.83
CA GLN A 782 58.91 -79.20 -72.11
C GLN A 782 59.89 -78.11 -72.61
N ALA A 783 59.64 -76.80 -72.55
CA ALA A 783 58.67 -75.93 -71.86
C ALA A 783 58.75 -74.54 -72.57
N ASP A 784 57.70 -73.74 -72.77
CA ASP A 784 56.91 -72.97 -71.78
C ASP A 784 57.43 -71.52 -71.58
N LYS A 785 56.49 -70.58 -71.33
CA LYS A 785 56.65 -69.22 -70.72
C LYS A 785 57.12 -68.07 -71.63
N LYS A 786 56.67 -66.81 -71.48
CA LYS A 786 55.87 -66.08 -70.46
C LYS A 786 55.58 -64.66 -71.02
N THR A 787 54.37 -64.09 -70.86
CA THR A 787 53.96 -63.00 -69.92
C THR A 787 54.58 -61.62 -70.20
N ASP A 788 53.91 -60.48 -69.98
CA ASP A 788 53.49 -59.96 -68.67
C ASP A 788 52.68 -58.64 -68.83
N THR A 789 51.47 -58.52 -68.24
CA THR A 789 51.07 -57.81 -66.97
C THR A 789 50.89 -56.29 -67.11
N GLU A 790 50.09 -55.55 -66.32
CA GLU A 790 49.53 -55.71 -64.95
C GLU A 790 48.34 -54.70 -64.82
N ILE A 791 47.11 -55.01 -64.34
CA ILE A 791 46.62 -55.28 -62.95
C ILE A 791 46.65 -54.01 -62.04
N LYS A 792 45.60 -53.58 -61.29
CA LYS A 792 45.04 -54.14 -60.01
C LYS A 792 43.77 -53.32 -59.60
N LYS A 793 42.63 -53.96 -59.27
CA LYS A 793 42.08 -54.34 -57.93
C LYS A 793 41.52 -53.18 -57.06
N VAL A 794 40.27 -53.27 -56.59
CA VAL A 794 39.76 -53.81 -55.29
C VAL A 794 38.30 -53.35 -55.10
N GLU A 795 37.37 -54.30 -55.02
CA GLU A 795 36.02 -54.13 -54.44
C GLU A 795 36.03 -54.72 -53.02
N ASP A 796 35.58 -53.95 -52.03
CA ASP A 796 34.62 -54.31 -50.96
C ASP A 796 34.74 -53.37 -49.74
N SER A 797 33.74 -52.51 -49.54
CA SER A 797 33.32 -52.08 -48.19
C SER A 797 31.92 -51.45 -48.23
N LYS A 798 30.99 -52.04 -47.47
CA LYS A 798 29.61 -51.60 -47.25
C LYS A 798 29.52 -50.10 -46.87
N VAL A 799 28.61 -49.43 -47.56
CA VAL A 799 28.21 -48.02 -47.44
C VAL A 799 27.62 -47.72 -46.06
N SER A 800 28.17 -46.73 -45.36
CA SER A 800 27.47 -46.06 -44.26
C SER A 800 26.41 -45.13 -44.84
N GLN A 801 25.15 -45.38 -44.52
CA GLN A 801 23.96 -44.75 -45.10
C GLN A 801 23.68 -43.34 -44.53
N ALA A 802 24.70 -42.53 -44.27
CA ALA A 802 24.55 -41.18 -43.71
C ALA A 802 25.34 -40.16 -44.52
N GLY A 803 24.66 -39.07 -44.93
CA GLY A 803 25.30 -37.91 -45.56
C GLY A 803 26.22 -37.15 -44.58
N ASN A 804 27.02 -36.25 -45.12
CA ASN A 804 28.04 -35.50 -44.37
C ASN A 804 27.89 -33.99 -44.58
N TRP A 805 28.03 -33.23 -43.50
CA TRP A 805 28.18 -31.79 -43.53
C TRP A 805 29.58 -31.42 -44.00
N ILE A 806 29.69 -30.53 -44.99
CA ILE A 806 30.96 -30.07 -45.57
C ILE A 806 31.03 -28.55 -45.44
N GLU A 807 32.12 -28.07 -44.84
CA GLU A 807 32.45 -26.66 -44.72
C GLU A 807 33.39 -26.23 -45.86
N SER A 808 33.06 -25.11 -46.51
CA SER A 808 33.91 -24.50 -47.53
C SER A 808 33.68 -22.99 -47.57
N ALA A 809 34.76 -22.22 -47.47
CA ALA A 809 34.75 -20.76 -47.41
C ALA A 809 33.75 -20.21 -46.38
N ASP A 810 33.84 -20.70 -45.13
CA ASP A 810 33.00 -20.34 -43.98
C ASP A 810 31.50 -20.55 -44.19
N ARG A 811 31.12 -21.43 -45.13
CA ARG A 811 29.73 -21.83 -45.40
C ARG A 811 29.60 -23.34 -45.39
N TRP A 812 28.41 -23.80 -45.01
CA TRP A 812 28.10 -25.22 -44.85
C TRP A 812 27.15 -25.70 -45.96
N TRP A 813 27.38 -26.90 -46.48
CA TRP A 813 26.44 -27.63 -47.32
C TRP A 813 26.38 -29.09 -46.89
N TYR A 814 25.30 -29.79 -47.25
CA TYR A 814 25.11 -31.18 -46.86
C TYR A 814 25.18 -32.08 -48.09
N LYS A 815 26.15 -33.01 -48.10
CA LYS A 815 26.34 -33.98 -49.16
C LYS A 815 25.66 -35.30 -48.78
N HIS A 816 24.70 -35.72 -49.57
CA HIS A 816 24.03 -37.01 -49.42
C HIS A 816 24.99 -38.17 -49.73
N ALA A 817 24.64 -39.39 -49.29
CA ALA A 817 25.48 -40.57 -49.48
C ALA A 817 25.70 -40.93 -50.96
N ASP A 818 24.79 -40.54 -51.86
CA ASP A 818 24.88 -40.72 -53.32
C ASP A 818 25.64 -39.58 -54.03
N GLY A 819 26.10 -38.57 -53.28
CA GLY A 819 26.81 -37.41 -53.79
C GLY A 819 25.95 -36.22 -54.21
N SER A 820 24.61 -36.34 -54.15
CA SER A 820 23.68 -35.24 -54.36
C SER A 820 23.61 -34.29 -53.14
N TYR A 821 22.91 -33.16 -53.28
CA TYR A 821 22.68 -32.19 -52.21
C TYR A 821 21.38 -31.40 -52.43
N THR A 822 20.79 -30.90 -51.35
CA THR A 822 19.55 -30.11 -51.40
C THR A 822 19.81 -28.68 -51.88
N THR A 823 18.96 -28.17 -52.79
CA THR A 823 18.99 -26.77 -53.27
C THR A 823 17.60 -26.13 -53.19
N ASN A 824 17.51 -24.84 -52.83
CA ASN A 824 16.26 -24.07 -52.69
C ASN A 824 15.20 -24.73 -51.79
N GLY A 825 15.63 -25.45 -50.75
CA GLY A 825 14.76 -26.41 -50.07
C GLY A 825 15.04 -26.57 -48.60
N TRP A 826 14.01 -27.05 -47.89
CA TRP A 826 14.11 -27.53 -46.53
C TRP A 826 14.59 -28.98 -46.51
N GLU A 827 15.47 -29.32 -45.58
CA GLU A 827 15.87 -30.71 -45.32
C GLU A 827 15.91 -30.98 -43.82
N GLN A 828 15.42 -32.15 -43.42
CA GLN A 828 15.52 -32.61 -42.04
C GLN A 828 16.70 -33.55 -41.88
N ILE A 829 17.76 -33.09 -41.23
CA ILE A 829 18.99 -33.84 -41.02
C ILE A 829 19.10 -34.20 -39.54
N LYS A 830 19.12 -35.51 -39.24
CA LYS A 830 19.17 -36.06 -37.86
C LYS A 830 18.10 -35.45 -36.92
N GLY A 831 16.90 -35.23 -37.45
CA GLY A 831 15.75 -34.71 -36.69
C GLY A 831 15.66 -33.18 -36.60
N THR A 832 16.65 -32.45 -37.12
CA THR A 832 16.68 -30.97 -37.13
C THR A 832 16.44 -30.45 -38.55
N TRP A 833 15.62 -29.41 -38.68
CA TRP A 833 15.34 -28.78 -39.97
C TRP A 833 16.38 -27.71 -40.32
N TYR A 834 16.82 -27.70 -41.58
CA TYR A 834 17.73 -26.75 -42.19
C TYR A 834 17.16 -26.25 -43.52
N TYR A 835 17.60 -25.10 -44.00
CA TYR A 835 17.21 -24.55 -45.31
C TYR A 835 18.45 -24.25 -46.15
N PHE A 836 18.40 -24.60 -47.44
CA PHE A 836 19.50 -24.45 -48.40
C PHE A 836 19.11 -23.52 -49.56
N ASP A 837 20.04 -22.65 -49.98
CA ASP A 837 19.85 -21.75 -51.13
C ASP A 837 19.96 -22.47 -52.48
N HIS A 838 19.88 -21.71 -53.58
CA HIS A 838 19.91 -22.27 -54.94
C HIS A 838 21.20 -23.01 -55.29
N ALA A 839 22.30 -22.70 -54.59
CA ALA A 839 23.61 -23.29 -54.81
C ALA A 839 23.91 -24.40 -53.79
N GLY A 840 22.98 -24.69 -52.87
CA GLY A 840 23.08 -25.74 -51.87
C GLY A 840 23.75 -25.32 -50.57
N TRP A 841 23.92 -24.02 -50.33
CA TRP A 841 24.48 -23.51 -49.07
C TRP A 841 23.41 -23.39 -48.01
N MET A 842 23.71 -23.91 -46.83
CA MET A 842 22.89 -23.80 -45.63
C MET A 842 22.75 -22.33 -45.23
N GLN A 843 21.51 -21.91 -44.99
CA GLN A 843 21.19 -20.56 -44.58
C GLN A 843 21.13 -20.44 -43.05
N THR A 844 21.45 -19.25 -42.55
CA THR A 844 21.31 -18.84 -41.15
C THR A 844 20.55 -17.51 -41.10
N GLY A 845 19.89 -17.20 -39.99
CA GLY A 845 19.08 -15.99 -39.84
C GLY A 845 17.70 -16.10 -40.49
N TRP A 846 17.11 -14.96 -40.87
CA TRP A 846 15.76 -14.91 -41.42
C TRP A 846 15.68 -15.43 -42.86
N VAL A 847 14.79 -16.38 -43.12
CA VAL A 847 14.45 -16.85 -44.46
C VAL A 847 12.97 -16.69 -44.74
N LYS A 848 12.62 -16.27 -45.97
CA LYS A 848 11.24 -16.19 -46.44
C LYS A 848 11.00 -17.21 -47.53
N THR A 849 10.09 -18.15 -47.29
CA THR A 849 9.74 -19.20 -48.26
C THR A 849 8.25 -19.53 -48.17
N GLY A 850 7.61 -19.74 -49.32
CA GLY A 850 6.15 -19.95 -49.41
C GLY A 850 5.33 -18.78 -48.88
N GLY A 851 5.90 -17.56 -48.84
CA GLY A 851 5.25 -16.37 -48.26
C GLY A 851 5.37 -16.24 -46.74
N THR A 852 5.95 -17.23 -46.05
CA THR A 852 6.11 -17.26 -44.59
C THR A 852 7.57 -17.02 -44.19
N TRP A 853 7.79 -16.33 -43.08
CA TRP A 853 9.11 -16.11 -42.50
C TRP A 853 9.46 -17.21 -41.48
N TYR A 854 10.71 -17.63 -41.48
CA TYR A 854 11.31 -18.56 -40.54
C TYR A 854 12.66 -18.01 -40.07
N TYR A 855 13.14 -18.46 -38.91
CA TYR A 855 14.46 -18.09 -38.41
C TYR A 855 15.33 -19.33 -38.23
N LEU A 856 16.53 -19.31 -38.81
CA LEU A 856 17.54 -20.35 -38.64
C LEU A 856 18.58 -19.83 -37.65
N ASN A 857 18.89 -20.59 -36.60
CA ASN A 857 19.94 -20.24 -35.65
C ASN A 857 21.31 -20.17 -36.35
N ASN A 858 22.34 -19.71 -35.64
CA ASN A 858 23.70 -19.65 -36.19
C ASN A 858 24.25 -21.01 -36.65
N SER A 859 23.73 -22.12 -36.10
CA SER A 859 24.06 -23.48 -36.56
C SER A 859 23.23 -23.94 -37.76
N GLY A 860 22.40 -23.08 -38.34
CA GLY A 860 21.45 -23.37 -39.44
C GLY A 860 20.18 -24.11 -39.03
N SER A 861 20.02 -24.45 -37.76
CA SER A 861 18.85 -25.18 -37.26
C SER A 861 17.63 -24.27 -37.18
N LEU A 862 16.46 -24.77 -37.59
CA LEU A 862 15.20 -24.05 -37.47
C LEU A 862 14.89 -23.70 -36.01
N ALA A 863 14.69 -22.41 -35.73
CA ALA A 863 14.27 -21.91 -34.43
C ALA A 863 12.75 -22.03 -34.26
N THR A 864 12.32 -22.29 -33.03
CA THR A 864 10.91 -22.28 -32.59
C THR A 864 10.82 -21.58 -31.23
N GLY A 865 9.65 -21.03 -30.89
CA GLY A 865 9.45 -20.24 -29.68
C GLY A 865 10.01 -18.82 -29.77
N TRP A 866 10.32 -18.23 -28.63
CA TRP A 866 10.84 -16.86 -28.54
C TRP A 866 12.29 -16.78 -29.01
N ILE A 867 12.56 -15.86 -29.95
CA ILE A 867 13.92 -15.48 -30.33
C ILE A 867 14.10 -13.98 -30.19
N LYS A 868 15.33 -13.56 -29.90
CA LYS A 868 15.72 -12.16 -29.82
C LYS A 868 16.77 -11.86 -30.88
N ASP A 869 16.40 -11.06 -31.87
CA ASP A 869 17.25 -10.68 -32.99
C ASP A 869 17.42 -9.16 -33.00
N ASN A 870 18.67 -8.68 -32.98
CA ASN A 870 19.00 -7.24 -32.89
C ASN A 870 18.21 -6.45 -31.83
N GLY A 871 18.00 -7.04 -30.66
CA GLY A 871 17.30 -6.39 -29.55
C GLY A 871 15.78 -6.52 -29.57
N THR A 872 15.19 -7.00 -30.67
CA THR A 872 13.74 -7.17 -30.84
C THR A 872 13.33 -8.62 -30.61
N TRP A 873 12.24 -8.84 -29.90
CA TRP A 873 11.67 -10.18 -29.67
C TRP A 873 10.68 -10.55 -30.77
N TYR A 874 10.77 -11.81 -31.22
CA TYR A 874 9.87 -12.44 -32.18
C TYR A 874 9.44 -13.80 -31.64
N TYR A 875 8.28 -14.28 -32.10
CA TYR A 875 7.79 -15.60 -31.73
C TYR A 875 7.62 -16.48 -32.96
N LEU A 876 8.28 -17.63 -32.97
CA LEU A 876 8.16 -18.64 -34.02
C LEU A 876 7.23 -19.74 -33.51
N ASN A 877 6.20 -20.08 -34.27
CA ASN A 877 5.30 -21.17 -33.93
C ASN A 877 6.05 -22.51 -33.86
N LYS A 878 5.39 -23.57 -33.39
CA LYS A 878 5.99 -24.92 -33.34
C LYS A 878 6.46 -25.44 -34.71
N SER A 879 5.87 -24.95 -35.80
CA SER A 879 6.28 -25.21 -37.18
C SER A 879 7.45 -24.34 -37.66
N GLY A 880 7.98 -23.46 -36.81
CA GLY A 880 9.04 -22.49 -37.14
C GLY A 880 8.57 -21.24 -37.89
N SER A 881 7.27 -21.14 -38.21
CA SER A 881 6.71 -19.98 -38.89
C SER A 881 6.56 -18.78 -37.95
N LEU A 882 6.94 -17.59 -38.42
CA LEU A 882 6.78 -16.34 -37.68
C LEU A 882 5.30 -16.10 -37.32
N ALA A 883 5.04 -15.87 -36.04
CA ALA A 883 3.75 -15.45 -35.55
C ALA A 883 3.58 -13.93 -35.64
N THR A 884 2.36 -13.50 -35.96
CA THR A 884 1.92 -12.11 -35.92
C THR A 884 0.56 -12.06 -35.22
N GLY A 885 0.25 -10.96 -34.54
CA GLY A 885 -0.96 -10.82 -33.74
C GLY A 885 -0.82 -11.35 -32.32
N TRP A 886 -1.93 -11.79 -31.73
CA TRP A 886 -1.98 -12.27 -30.35
C TRP A 886 -1.39 -13.68 -30.21
N VAL A 887 -0.44 -13.84 -29.29
CA VAL A 887 0.18 -15.11 -28.92
C VAL A 887 -0.01 -15.37 -27.43
N LYS A 888 -0.47 -16.56 -27.07
CA LYS A 888 -0.55 -17.00 -25.67
C LYS A 888 0.55 -18.01 -25.41
N ASP A 889 1.47 -17.67 -24.52
CA ASP A 889 2.59 -18.51 -24.13
C ASP A 889 2.73 -18.55 -22.61
N ASN A 890 2.90 -19.75 -22.06
CA ASN A 890 2.96 -20.04 -20.62
C ASN A 890 1.91 -19.29 -19.76
N GLY A 891 0.66 -19.20 -20.24
CA GLY A 891 -0.45 -18.56 -19.53
C GLY A 891 -0.55 -17.03 -19.70
N SER A 892 0.48 -16.36 -20.24
CA SER A 892 0.48 -14.92 -20.52
C SER A 892 0.17 -14.62 -21.99
N TRP A 893 -0.48 -13.49 -22.25
CA TRP A 893 -0.71 -12.99 -23.61
C TRP A 893 0.39 -12.02 -24.04
N TYR A 894 0.74 -12.07 -25.31
CA TYR A 894 1.72 -11.21 -25.98
C TYR A 894 1.14 -10.75 -27.30
N TYR A 895 1.59 -9.61 -27.81
CA TYR A 895 1.17 -9.12 -29.12
C TYR A 895 2.38 -8.85 -30.01
N LEU A 896 2.41 -9.50 -31.17
CA LEU A 896 3.41 -9.33 -32.22
C LEU A 896 2.78 -8.46 -33.31
N ASP A 897 3.44 -7.39 -33.74
CA ASP A 897 2.88 -6.54 -34.79
C ASP A 897 2.92 -7.19 -36.19
N LYS A 898 2.56 -6.44 -37.24
CA LYS A 898 2.55 -6.95 -38.62
C LYS A 898 3.94 -7.38 -39.12
N SER A 899 5.02 -6.88 -38.52
CA SER A 899 6.40 -7.30 -38.80
C SER A 899 6.83 -8.52 -37.97
N GLY A 900 6.00 -8.95 -37.02
CA GLY A 900 6.31 -10.01 -36.06
C GLY A 900 7.05 -9.51 -34.81
N ALA A 901 7.32 -8.22 -34.70
CA ALA A 901 8.01 -7.64 -33.55
C ALA A 901 7.06 -7.57 -32.33
N MET A 902 7.53 -8.05 -31.18
CA MET A 902 6.78 -8.02 -29.93
C MET A 902 6.58 -6.59 -29.42
N LYS A 903 5.35 -6.26 -29.01
CA LYS A 903 5.01 -4.98 -28.41
C LYS A 903 5.22 -4.98 -26.90
N THR A 904 5.66 -3.83 -26.41
CA THR A 904 5.77 -3.45 -24.99
C THR A 904 5.22 -2.04 -24.82
N GLY A 905 4.79 -1.68 -23.61
CA GLY A 905 4.10 -0.42 -23.34
C GLY A 905 2.67 -0.41 -23.91
N TRP A 906 2.12 0.80 -24.11
CA TRP A 906 0.80 0.99 -24.69
C TRP A 906 0.77 0.77 -26.21
N PHE A 907 -0.21 0.01 -26.69
CA PHE A 907 -0.46 -0.19 -28.12
C PHE A 907 -1.95 -0.36 -28.41
N THR A 908 -2.35 -0.16 -29.67
CA THR A 908 -3.75 -0.31 -30.11
C THR A 908 -3.93 -1.50 -31.04
N VAL A 909 -5.03 -2.23 -30.83
CA VAL A 909 -5.49 -3.30 -31.73
C VAL A 909 -6.98 -3.10 -31.96
N SER A 910 -7.37 -2.89 -33.22
CA SER A 910 -8.77 -2.65 -33.62
C SER A 910 -9.47 -1.54 -32.82
N GLY A 911 -8.77 -0.43 -32.57
CA GLY A 911 -9.31 0.74 -31.86
C GLY A 911 -9.35 0.62 -30.32
N LYS A 912 -8.95 -0.52 -29.76
CA LYS A 912 -8.84 -0.71 -28.30
C LYS A 912 -7.39 -0.59 -27.85
N TRP A 913 -7.17 0.02 -26.68
CA TRP A 913 -5.86 0.17 -26.06
C TRP A 913 -5.53 -1.00 -25.15
N TYR A 914 -4.27 -1.45 -25.20
CA TYR A 914 -3.71 -2.53 -24.41
C TYR A 914 -2.34 -2.11 -23.87
N TYR A 915 -1.96 -2.63 -22.71
CA TYR A 915 -0.64 -2.40 -22.12
C TYR A 915 0.12 -3.72 -21.93
N ALA A 916 1.32 -3.81 -22.50
CA ALA A 916 2.25 -4.90 -22.24
C ALA A 916 3.41 -4.42 -21.35
N TYR A 917 3.79 -5.21 -20.35
CA TYR A 917 4.98 -4.94 -19.53
C TYR A 917 6.27 -4.97 -20.36
N SER A 918 7.40 -4.61 -19.76
CA SER A 918 8.73 -4.69 -20.42
C SER A 918 9.11 -6.12 -20.85
N SER A 919 8.52 -7.14 -20.21
CA SER A 919 8.63 -8.54 -20.61
C SER A 919 7.78 -8.90 -21.84
N GLY A 920 6.91 -8.00 -22.31
CA GLY A 920 5.92 -8.25 -23.36
C GLY A 920 4.60 -8.85 -22.88
N ALA A 921 4.53 -9.28 -21.62
CA ALA A 921 3.32 -9.87 -21.06
C ALA A 921 2.22 -8.81 -20.93
N LEU A 922 1.02 -9.14 -21.40
CA LEU A 922 -0.15 -8.28 -21.35
C LEU A 922 -0.62 -8.09 -19.90
N ALA A 923 -0.85 -6.85 -19.49
CA ALA A 923 -1.54 -6.53 -18.26
C ALA A 923 -3.03 -6.87 -18.41
N VAL A 924 -3.57 -7.71 -17.53
CA VAL A 924 -4.98 -8.11 -17.52
C VAL A 924 -5.53 -8.04 -16.11
N ASN A 925 -6.78 -7.58 -15.97
CA ASN A 925 -7.50 -7.48 -14.70
C ASN A 925 -6.68 -6.78 -13.60
N THR A 926 -6.07 -5.65 -13.94
CA THR A 926 -5.13 -4.94 -13.07
C THR A 926 -5.13 -3.44 -13.40
N THR A 927 -4.46 -2.67 -12.56
CA THR A 927 -4.05 -1.29 -12.86
C THR A 927 -2.63 -1.33 -13.44
N THR A 928 -2.40 -0.59 -14.53
CA THR A 928 -1.08 -0.44 -15.18
C THR A 928 -0.16 0.43 -14.31
N PRO A 929 1.18 0.38 -14.50
CA PRO A 929 2.13 1.16 -13.69
C PRO A 929 1.91 2.68 -13.72
N ASP A 930 1.26 3.20 -14.76
CA ASP A 930 0.89 4.60 -14.95
C ASP A 930 -0.55 4.93 -14.52
N GLY A 931 -1.25 4.00 -13.86
CA GLY A 931 -2.50 4.27 -13.13
C GLY A 931 -3.81 3.99 -13.88
N TYR A 932 -3.77 3.37 -15.06
CA TYR A 932 -4.99 3.05 -15.83
C TYR A 932 -5.47 1.63 -15.57
N THR A 933 -6.80 1.43 -15.54
CA THR A 933 -7.39 0.11 -15.31
C THR A 933 -7.60 -0.63 -16.63
N VAL A 934 -7.20 -1.91 -16.68
CA VAL A 934 -7.43 -2.81 -17.83
C VAL A 934 -8.29 -4.01 -17.40
N ASN A 935 -9.23 -4.42 -18.26
CA ASN A 935 -10.18 -5.50 -17.96
C ASN A 935 -9.55 -6.91 -18.10
N THR A 936 -10.36 -7.96 -17.99
CA THR A 936 -9.93 -9.36 -18.12
C THR A 936 -9.32 -9.72 -19.49
N ASN A 937 -9.62 -8.94 -20.53
CA ASN A 937 -9.04 -9.07 -21.86
C ASN A 937 -7.81 -8.17 -22.06
N GLY A 938 -7.42 -7.40 -21.05
CA GLY A 938 -6.31 -6.43 -21.10
C GLY A 938 -6.66 -5.14 -21.83
N GLU A 939 -7.95 -4.90 -22.10
CA GLU A 939 -8.43 -3.68 -22.75
C GLU A 939 -8.55 -2.57 -21.71
N TRP A 940 -8.05 -1.37 -22.03
CA TRP A 940 -8.22 -0.18 -21.19
C TRP A 940 -9.70 0.15 -20.98
N VAL A 941 -10.06 0.38 -19.72
CA VAL A 941 -11.40 0.83 -19.30
C VAL A 941 -11.25 2.27 -18.83
N GLY A 942 -11.78 3.20 -19.63
CA GLY A 942 -11.70 4.64 -19.43
C GLY A 942 -13.02 5.31 -19.76
#